data_AF-A0A2N2EYZ8-F1
#
_entry.id   AF-A0A2N2EYZ8-F1
#
_cell.length_a   1.000
_cell.length_b   1.000
_cell.length_c   1.000
_cell.angle_alpha   90.00
_cell.angle_beta   90.00
_cell.angle_gamma   90.00
#
_symmetry.space_group_name_H-M   'P 1'
#
loop_
_entity.id
_entity.type
_entity.pdbx_description
1 polymer ?
#
loop_
_entity_poly.entity_id
_entity_poly.type
_entity_poly.pdbx_seq_one_letter_code
_entity_poly.pdbx_strand_id
1 'polypeptide(L)'
;MDKHYSELDKELTRLKSELDIQDEMTSRFTAPVSTNYWQKRFEEEKELWRKRTLGRDEEKKILESRLRRQESELKEYQSKLSDVEKTFERELKNWEEKFRVKEADLLLEKNRILWEEKVKDAESETRRILEKIETLNETIARMKDETAAEKEEILSRFDEEKKMLADRISFLESALENLKNHHLDVKNLALSEDEKLRKEISSRAAEIESLSAELSAVAAERNALKKEIDSLHSGFAEESMDLERKRRAEASAAATRMSLRVDELVATLEYRKRMKMPPADEAGVFGGQIAAILDDLKSGASSPSAPAVKPAVAVMGGSDQLKEIASALSDICSPVFVSTVGDIEKVAPAALVSDDVSAASKAAKLYPFLPVTVLAATPLNISNPPDNMRVFASENPASVVSAVRETELAAESSIAHPEIWATLVPPHPPIKRGAFIAAAAALAVAAGLYFLVFMPPAIKEFAVPYPLPTAVALDGKYLWACDWQGGAIYQHELDAALTLRRIAYFPGRNFSAATYHDGALYTADPWGKKINRHLINDTFTVDKEYAASDVAVGAMAFAAGRLYIADARTNTALECRLDDESRKLIVLREIPIGATTLAGLWFDGEYLWSADSARNFVRRHRMDGAFAVEAVYMMPSSAGKNFRISGFAGKGKDFWISSERAGRIMSVPLSKMIKIEPAATVR
;
A
#
# COMPACT_ATOMS: atom_id res chain seq x y z
N MET A 1 70.16 -28.32 -64.66
CA MET A 1 69.94 -29.71 -65.13
C MET A 1 71.18 -30.32 -65.78
N ASP A 2 72.24 -29.56 -66.07
CA ASP A 2 73.44 -30.10 -66.75
C ASP A 2 74.42 -30.90 -65.87
N LYS A 3 74.20 -31.00 -64.55
CA LYS A 3 75.04 -31.84 -63.67
C LYS A 3 74.60 -33.31 -63.60
N HIS A 4 73.33 -33.62 -63.90
CA HIS A 4 72.83 -35.01 -63.80
C HIS A 4 73.21 -35.89 -64.99
N TYR A 5 73.45 -35.31 -66.17
CA TYR A 5 73.86 -36.06 -67.36
C TYR A 5 75.31 -36.56 -67.29
N SER A 6 76.17 -35.90 -66.51
CA SER A 6 77.57 -36.34 -66.32
C SER A 6 77.72 -37.61 -65.49
N GLU A 7 76.79 -37.90 -64.58
CA GLU A 7 76.84 -39.11 -63.75
C GLU A 7 76.36 -40.34 -64.53
N LEU A 8 75.35 -40.16 -65.39
CA LEU A 8 74.81 -41.23 -66.22
C LEU A 8 75.85 -41.73 -67.24
N ASP A 9 76.62 -40.83 -67.87
CA ASP A 9 77.68 -41.22 -68.81
C ASP A 9 78.82 -41.98 -68.11
N LYS A 10 79.12 -41.65 -66.84
CA LYS A 10 80.11 -42.40 -66.06
C LYS A 10 79.63 -43.81 -65.71
N GLU A 11 78.36 -43.98 -65.33
CA GLU A 11 77.79 -45.31 -65.10
C GLU A 11 77.72 -46.14 -66.39
N LEU A 12 77.38 -45.53 -67.53
CA LEU A 12 77.29 -46.23 -68.81
C LEU A 12 78.66 -46.70 -69.30
N THR A 13 79.71 -45.89 -69.07
CA THR A 13 81.10 -46.27 -69.40
C THR A 13 81.59 -47.38 -68.48
N ARG A 14 81.23 -47.34 -67.20
CA ARG A 14 81.55 -48.39 -66.23
C ARG A 14 80.88 -49.72 -66.60
N LEU A 15 79.58 -49.70 -66.90
CA LEU A 15 78.84 -50.92 -67.28
C LEU A 15 79.38 -51.54 -68.58
N LYS A 16 79.80 -50.73 -69.56
CA LYS A 16 80.49 -51.24 -70.76
C LYS A 16 81.80 -51.97 -70.42
N SER A 17 82.61 -51.40 -69.52
CA SER A 17 83.86 -52.06 -69.11
C SER A 17 83.63 -53.35 -68.30
N GLU A 18 82.56 -53.42 -67.50
CA GLU A 18 82.20 -54.64 -66.77
C GLU A 18 81.69 -55.73 -67.73
N LEU A 19 81.02 -55.35 -68.83
CA LEU A 19 80.56 -56.28 -69.86
C LEU A 19 81.72 -56.87 -70.69
N ASP A 20 82.70 -56.05 -71.07
CA ASP A 20 83.88 -56.52 -71.82
C ASP A 20 84.70 -57.54 -71.01
N ILE A 21 84.75 -57.41 -69.68
CA ILE A 21 85.40 -58.38 -68.78
C ILE A 21 84.61 -59.71 -68.72
N GLN A 22 83.28 -59.66 -68.80
CA GLN A 22 82.46 -60.88 -68.84
C GLN A 22 82.63 -61.64 -70.15
N ASP A 23 82.76 -60.94 -71.28
CA ASP A 23 83.02 -61.56 -72.59
C ASP A 23 84.43 -62.17 -72.68
N GLU A 24 85.43 -61.58 -72.01
CA GLU A 24 86.75 -62.21 -71.91
C GLU A 24 86.72 -63.48 -71.04
N MET A 25 85.93 -63.49 -69.95
CA MET A 25 85.80 -64.67 -69.09
C MET A 25 85.03 -65.82 -69.74
N THR A 26 84.02 -65.56 -70.57
CA THR A 26 83.31 -66.60 -71.32
C THR A 26 84.15 -67.17 -72.46
N SER A 27 85.06 -66.39 -73.06
CA SER A 27 85.96 -66.87 -74.13
C SER A 27 87.01 -67.90 -73.68
N ARG A 28 87.33 -67.97 -72.39
CA ARG A 28 88.31 -68.92 -71.82
C ARG A 28 87.70 -70.27 -71.39
N PHE A 29 86.38 -70.45 -71.53
CA PHE A 29 85.71 -71.72 -71.23
C PHE A 29 85.85 -72.71 -72.41
N THR A 30 87.03 -73.30 -72.58
CA THR A 30 87.16 -74.52 -73.40
C THR A 30 86.52 -75.68 -72.66
N ALA A 31 85.26 -75.99 -73.01
CA ALA A 31 84.53 -77.13 -72.47
C ALA A 31 85.24 -78.45 -72.84
N PRO A 32 85.57 -79.32 -71.88
CA PRO A 32 86.07 -80.64 -72.20
C PRO A 32 84.97 -81.48 -72.86
N VAL A 33 85.22 -81.86 -74.11
CA VAL A 33 84.35 -82.74 -74.90
C VAL A 33 84.58 -84.18 -74.44
N SER A 34 83.96 -84.57 -73.33
CA SER A 34 83.66 -85.99 -73.09
C SER A 34 82.20 -86.12 -72.68
N THR A 35 81.41 -86.73 -73.56
CA THR A 35 79.96 -86.91 -73.45
C THR A 35 79.54 -87.68 -72.19
N ASN A 36 80.45 -88.44 -71.56
CA ASN A 36 80.20 -89.17 -70.31
C ASN A 36 80.26 -88.31 -69.04
N TYR A 37 81.04 -87.22 -69.02
CA TYR A 37 81.14 -86.39 -67.82
C TYR A 37 79.84 -85.64 -67.52
N TRP A 38 79.21 -85.11 -68.57
CA TRP A 38 77.96 -84.34 -68.45
C TRP A 38 76.75 -85.21 -68.10
N GLN A 39 76.68 -86.44 -68.60
CA GLN A 39 75.64 -87.39 -68.19
C GLN A 39 75.75 -87.75 -66.71
N LYS A 40 76.96 -88.10 -66.24
CA LYS A 40 77.18 -88.42 -64.82
C LYS A 40 76.86 -87.24 -63.91
N ARG A 41 77.31 -86.03 -64.27
CA ARG A 41 77.02 -84.81 -63.52
C ARG A 41 75.52 -84.48 -63.51
N PHE A 42 74.83 -84.69 -64.62
CA PHE A 42 73.38 -84.51 -64.71
C PHE A 42 72.62 -85.51 -63.85
N GLU A 43 73.06 -86.78 -63.79
CA GLU A 43 72.47 -87.79 -62.91
C GLU A 43 72.73 -87.50 -61.43
N GLU A 44 73.96 -87.12 -61.06
CA GLU A 44 74.30 -86.67 -59.71
C GLU A 44 73.48 -85.44 -59.30
N GLU A 45 73.32 -84.48 -60.20
CA GLU A 45 72.49 -83.30 -59.99
C GLU A 45 71.01 -83.67 -59.83
N LYS A 46 70.48 -84.58 -60.68
CA LYS A 46 69.12 -85.10 -60.57
C LYS A 46 68.88 -85.80 -59.24
N GLU A 47 69.86 -86.55 -58.73
CA GLU A 47 69.78 -87.20 -57.42
C GLU A 47 69.83 -86.18 -56.28
N LEU A 48 70.70 -85.16 -56.37
CA LEU A 48 70.74 -84.05 -55.42
C LEU A 48 69.42 -83.27 -55.39
N TRP A 49 68.80 -83.04 -56.55
CA TRP A 49 67.48 -82.42 -56.62
C TRP A 49 66.41 -83.28 -55.96
N ARG A 50 66.41 -84.60 -56.17
CA ARG A 50 65.50 -85.52 -55.46
C ARG A 50 65.70 -85.50 -53.95
N LYS A 51 66.94 -85.51 -53.48
CA LYS A 51 67.25 -85.41 -52.04
C LYS A 51 66.80 -84.07 -51.45
N ARG A 52 66.99 -82.97 -52.19
CA ARG A 52 66.50 -81.64 -51.80
C ARG A 52 64.97 -81.56 -51.76
N THR A 53 64.27 -82.17 -52.73
CA THR A 53 62.80 -82.18 -52.70
C THR A 53 62.26 -83.02 -51.55
N LEU A 54 62.86 -84.20 -51.28
CA LEU A 54 62.49 -85.03 -50.14
C LEU A 54 62.74 -84.32 -48.80
N GLY A 55 63.90 -83.67 -48.64
CA GLY A 55 64.20 -82.88 -47.44
C GLY A 55 63.21 -81.72 -47.24
N ARG A 56 62.84 -81.01 -48.31
CA ARG A 56 61.81 -79.96 -48.25
C ARG A 56 60.44 -80.52 -47.89
N ASP A 57 60.08 -81.70 -48.39
CA ASP A 57 58.79 -82.34 -48.05
C ASP A 57 58.75 -82.80 -46.59
N GLU A 58 59.86 -83.27 -46.03
CA GLU A 58 60.00 -83.59 -44.60
C GLU A 58 59.95 -82.33 -43.72
N GLU A 59 60.68 -81.28 -44.08
CA GLU A 59 60.60 -79.97 -43.41
C GLU A 59 59.18 -79.42 -43.45
N LYS A 60 58.51 -79.51 -44.60
CA LYS A 60 57.12 -79.09 -44.76
C LYS A 60 56.19 -79.87 -43.83
N LYS A 61 56.34 -81.20 -43.72
CA LYS A 61 55.55 -82.02 -42.78
C LYS A 61 55.79 -81.63 -41.32
N ILE A 62 57.04 -81.35 -40.94
CA ILE A 62 57.38 -80.87 -39.59
C ILE A 62 56.71 -79.53 -39.31
N LEU A 63 56.79 -78.58 -40.26
CA LEU A 63 56.14 -77.27 -40.14
C LEU A 63 54.61 -77.40 -40.07
N GLU A 64 53.99 -78.25 -40.89
CA GLU A 64 52.55 -78.52 -40.83
C GLU A 64 52.13 -79.11 -39.48
N SER A 65 52.95 -80.01 -38.90
CA SER A 65 52.67 -80.58 -37.57
C SER A 65 52.76 -79.53 -36.46
N ARG A 66 53.74 -78.61 -36.53
CA ARG A 66 53.89 -77.50 -35.59
C ARG A 66 52.74 -76.51 -35.74
N LEU A 67 52.34 -76.19 -36.98
CA LEU A 67 51.22 -75.31 -37.26
C LEU A 67 49.92 -75.88 -36.66
N ARG A 68 49.64 -77.17 -36.89
CA ARG A 68 48.45 -77.83 -36.30
C ARG A 68 48.47 -77.81 -34.78
N ARG A 69 49.64 -78.00 -34.16
CA ARG A 69 49.79 -77.90 -32.70
C ARG A 69 49.50 -76.47 -32.21
N GLN A 70 50.08 -75.45 -32.85
CA GLN A 70 49.82 -74.05 -32.51
C GLN A 70 48.34 -73.68 -32.71
N GLU A 71 47.69 -74.17 -33.77
CA GLU A 71 46.25 -73.99 -33.99
C GLU A 71 45.41 -74.64 -32.88
N SER A 72 45.80 -75.82 -32.39
CA SER A 72 45.11 -76.48 -31.27
C SER A 72 45.29 -75.72 -29.96
N GLU A 73 46.49 -75.21 -29.68
CA GLU A 73 46.78 -74.39 -28.49
C GLU A 73 46.01 -73.06 -28.55
N LEU A 74 45.95 -72.40 -29.71
CA LEU A 74 45.14 -71.19 -29.91
C LEU A 74 43.65 -71.43 -29.67
N LYS A 75 43.09 -72.55 -30.15
CA LYS A 75 41.69 -72.92 -29.89
C LYS A 75 41.43 -73.15 -28.41
N GLU A 76 42.37 -73.77 -27.69
CA GLU A 76 42.27 -73.94 -26.24
C GLU A 76 42.28 -72.59 -25.51
N TYR A 77 43.18 -71.68 -25.88
CA TYR A 77 43.21 -70.33 -25.32
C TYR A 77 41.94 -69.53 -25.62
N GLN A 78 41.40 -69.63 -26.84
CA GLN A 78 40.12 -69.01 -27.19
C GLN A 78 38.97 -69.55 -26.35
N SER A 79 38.93 -70.86 -26.10
CA SER A 79 37.93 -71.46 -25.21
C SER A 79 38.05 -70.94 -23.78
N LYS A 80 39.27 -70.91 -23.22
CA LYS A 80 39.51 -70.38 -21.87
C LYS A 80 39.13 -68.91 -21.75
N LEU A 81 39.42 -68.11 -22.77
CA LEU A 81 39.07 -66.69 -22.80
C LEU A 81 37.54 -66.50 -22.82
N SER A 82 36.82 -67.29 -23.61
CA SER A 82 35.35 -67.27 -23.63
C SER A 82 34.73 -67.68 -22.29
N ASP A 83 35.32 -68.64 -21.57
CA ASP A 83 34.83 -69.03 -20.25
C ASP A 83 35.07 -67.92 -19.20
N VAL A 84 36.20 -67.23 -19.28
CA VAL A 84 36.51 -66.07 -18.44
C VAL A 84 35.55 -64.91 -18.72
N GLU A 85 35.26 -64.60 -19.99
CA GLU A 85 34.26 -63.61 -20.37
C GLU A 85 32.87 -63.93 -19.78
N LYS A 86 32.43 -65.19 -19.89
CA LYS A 86 31.16 -65.64 -19.28
C LYS A 86 31.16 -65.57 -17.76
N THR A 87 32.30 -65.72 -17.08
CA THR A 87 32.38 -65.49 -15.63
C THR A 87 32.23 -64.01 -15.30
N PHE A 88 32.91 -63.13 -16.02
CA PHE A 88 32.79 -61.68 -15.83
C PHE A 88 31.38 -61.17 -16.10
N GLU A 89 30.69 -61.65 -17.15
CA GLU A 89 29.31 -61.29 -17.42
C GLU A 89 28.35 -61.69 -16.29
N ARG A 90 28.57 -62.86 -15.67
CA ARG A 90 27.77 -63.31 -14.52
C ARG A 90 28.05 -62.48 -13.28
N GLU A 91 29.31 -62.15 -13.02
CA GLU A 91 29.68 -61.27 -11.91
C GLU A 91 29.12 -59.87 -12.10
N LEU A 92 29.18 -59.32 -13.32
CA LEU A 92 28.62 -58.02 -13.65
C LEU A 92 27.12 -57.97 -13.37
N LYS A 93 26.36 -58.99 -13.84
CA LYS A 93 24.91 -59.10 -13.54
C LYS A 93 24.63 -59.18 -12.04
N ASN A 94 25.42 -59.96 -11.29
CA ASN A 94 25.29 -60.04 -9.83
C ASN A 94 25.58 -58.70 -9.15
N TRP A 95 26.55 -57.93 -9.65
CA TRP A 95 26.86 -56.60 -9.16
C TRP A 95 25.75 -55.59 -9.47
N GLU A 96 25.19 -55.62 -10.69
CA GLU A 96 24.04 -54.80 -11.07
C GLU A 96 22.81 -55.08 -10.18
N GLU A 97 22.53 -56.34 -9.88
CA GLU A 97 21.42 -56.73 -9.00
C GLU A 97 21.66 -56.24 -7.56
N LYS A 98 22.86 -56.44 -7.01
CA LYS A 98 23.24 -55.89 -5.69
C LYS A 98 23.12 -54.37 -5.64
N PHE A 99 23.47 -53.68 -6.73
CA PHE A 99 23.36 -52.23 -6.81
C PHE A 99 21.88 -51.79 -6.84
N ARG A 100 21.03 -52.47 -7.62
CA ARG A 100 19.59 -52.22 -7.65
C ARG A 100 18.92 -52.41 -6.30
N VAL A 101 19.29 -53.46 -5.56
CA VAL A 101 18.78 -53.68 -4.19
C VAL A 101 19.20 -52.55 -3.25
N LYS A 102 20.48 -52.15 -3.27
CA LYS A 102 20.95 -51.01 -2.46
C LYS A 102 20.29 -49.70 -2.83
N GLU A 103 20.04 -49.46 -4.12
CA GLU A 103 19.33 -48.28 -4.58
C GLU A 103 17.88 -48.27 -4.07
N ALA A 104 17.18 -49.41 -4.10
CA ALA A 104 15.85 -49.56 -3.54
C ALA A 104 15.83 -49.31 -2.02
N ASP A 105 16.80 -49.85 -1.27
CA ASP A 105 16.95 -49.61 0.17
C ASP A 105 17.20 -48.13 0.50
N LEU A 106 18.06 -47.47 -0.28
CA LEU A 106 18.32 -46.03 -0.12
C LEU A 106 17.09 -45.18 -0.43
N LEU A 107 16.26 -45.59 -1.39
CA LEU A 107 14.99 -44.91 -1.67
C LEU A 107 13.97 -45.10 -0.55
N LEU A 108 13.89 -46.30 0.04
CA LEU A 108 13.05 -46.56 1.21
C LEU A 108 13.50 -45.74 2.41
N GLU A 109 14.81 -45.67 2.68
CA GLU A 109 15.36 -44.88 3.78
C GLU A 109 15.14 -43.37 3.57
N LYS A 110 15.31 -42.89 2.34
CA LYS A 110 14.98 -41.50 2.00
C LYS A 110 13.51 -41.18 2.21
N ASN A 111 12.62 -42.09 1.82
CA ASN A 111 11.19 -41.94 2.06
C ASN A 111 10.85 -41.96 3.55
N ARG A 112 11.51 -42.83 4.34
CA ARG A 112 11.37 -42.87 5.80
C ARG A 112 11.73 -41.54 6.44
N ILE A 113 12.89 -40.97 6.10
CA ILE A 113 13.34 -39.67 6.61
C ILE A 113 12.34 -38.56 6.23
N LEU A 114 11.84 -38.56 5.00
CA LEU A 114 10.86 -37.58 4.54
C LEU A 114 9.52 -37.70 5.28
N TRP A 115 9.09 -38.91 5.62
CA TRP A 115 7.91 -39.13 6.46
C TRP A 115 8.15 -38.70 7.91
N GLU A 116 9.33 -38.97 8.49
CA GLU A 116 9.69 -38.47 9.82
C GLU A 116 9.70 -36.94 9.89
N GLU A 117 10.19 -36.26 8.84
CA GLU A 117 10.14 -34.80 8.72
C GLU A 117 8.69 -34.28 8.66
N LYS A 118 7.84 -34.89 7.81
CA LYS A 118 6.40 -34.55 7.74
C LYS A 118 5.67 -34.75 9.07
N VAL A 119 6.00 -35.80 9.81
CA VAL A 119 5.41 -36.05 11.14
C VAL A 119 5.84 -34.97 12.12
N LYS A 120 7.13 -34.59 12.14
CA LYS A 120 7.62 -33.47 12.97
C LYS A 120 6.96 -32.14 12.64
N ASP A 121 6.78 -31.85 11.35
CA ASP A 121 6.10 -30.64 10.90
C ASP A 121 4.65 -30.62 11.39
N ALA A 122 3.91 -31.73 11.22
CA ALA A 122 2.54 -31.87 11.71
C ALA A 122 2.44 -31.76 13.25
N GLU A 123 3.40 -32.32 14.00
CA GLU A 123 3.49 -32.16 15.46
C GLU A 123 3.75 -30.70 15.87
N SER A 124 4.58 -29.98 15.11
CA SER A 124 4.86 -28.56 15.36
C SER A 124 3.64 -27.68 15.07
N GLU A 125 2.89 -27.99 14.02
CA GLU A 125 1.64 -27.31 13.68
C GLU A 125 0.56 -27.58 14.73
N THR A 126 0.44 -28.82 15.20
CA THR A 126 -0.47 -29.19 16.29
C THR A 126 -0.14 -28.41 17.57
N ARG A 127 1.15 -28.26 17.91
CA ARG A 127 1.58 -27.43 19.06
C ARG A 127 1.20 -25.96 18.88
N ARG A 128 1.43 -25.37 17.72
CA ARG A 128 1.01 -23.98 17.42
C ARG A 128 -0.50 -23.79 17.52
N ILE A 129 -1.29 -24.78 17.09
CA ILE A 129 -2.75 -24.74 17.20
C ILE A 129 -3.18 -24.79 18.67
N LEU A 130 -2.54 -25.61 19.50
CA LEU A 130 -2.82 -25.67 20.94
C LEU A 130 -2.48 -24.35 21.65
N GLU A 131 -1.33 -23.74 21.35
CA GLU A 131 -0.95 -22.41 21.86
C GLU A 131 -1.99 -21.34 21.47
N LYS A 132 -2.47 -21.36 20.22
CA LYS A 132 -3.54 -20.46 19.78
C LYS A 132 -4.85 -20.69 20.53
N ILE A 133 -5.23 -21.93 20.78
CA ILE A 133 -6.43 -22.25 21.57
C ILE A 133 -6.29 -21.73 23.00
N GLU A 134 -5.11 -21.84 23.60
CA GLU A 134 -4.82 -21.33 24.95
C GLU A 134 -4.97 -19.80 24.99
N THR A 135 -4.32 -19.07 24.08
CA THR A 135 -4.45 -17.59 24.00
C THR A 135 -5.89 -17.13 23.73
N LEU A 136 -6.66 -17.87 22.92
CA LEU A 136 -8.08 -17.59 22.68
C LEU A 136 -8.92 -17.82 23.95
N ASN A 137 -8.64 -18.87 24.72
CA ASN A 137 -9.32 -19.12 25.98
C ASN A 137 -9.01 -18.04 27.01
N GLU A 138 -7.77 -17.55 27.10
CA GLU A 138 -7.41 -16.40 27.94
C GLU A 138 -8.16 -15.14 27.52
N THR A 139 -8.28 -14.89 26.21
CA THR A 139 -9.01 -13.73 25.67
C THR A 139 -10.51 -13.82 25.99
N ILE A 140 -11.11 -15.02 25.85
CA ILE A 140 -12.51 -15.27 26.22
C ILE A 140 -12.72 -15.05 27.72
N ALA A 141 -11.80 -15.50 28.56
CA ALA A 141 -11.86 -15.25 30.01
C ALA A 141 -11.83 -13.75 30.31
N ARG A 142 -10.90 -13.00 29.68
CA ARG A 142 -10.81 -11.54 29.85
C ARG A 142 -12.09 -10.82 29.41
N MET A 143 -12.63 -11.16 28.23
CA MET A 143 -13.89 -10.57 27.76
C MET A 143 -15.07 -10.90 28.69
N LYS A 144 -15.08 -12.09 29.31
CA LYS A 144 -16.11 -12.47 30.28
C LYS A 144 -16.02 -11.64 31.57
N ASP A 145 -14.80 -11.33 32.02
CA ASP A 145 -14.57 -10.49 33.19
C ASP A 145 -14.90 -9.01 32.89
N GLU A 146 -14.51 -8.50 31.71
CA GLU A 146 -14.87 -7.17 31.22
C GLU A 146 -16.39 -6.99 31.13
N THR A 147 -17.10 -7.95 30.52
CA THR A 147 -18.57 -7.90 30.42
C THR A 147 -19.27 -8.06 31.77
N ALA A 148 -18.68 -8.78 32.72
CA ALA A 148 -19.19 -8.84 34.09
C ALA A 148 -19.03 -7.49 34.82
N ALA A 149 -17.88 -6.83 34.65
CA ALA A 149 -17.62 -5.51 35.22
C ALA A 149 -18.54 -4.44 34.61
N GLU A 150 -18.72 -4.42 33.29
CA GLU A 150 -19.65 -3.50 32.61
C GLU A 150 -21.09 -3.69 33.10
N LYS A 151 -21.50 -4.95 33.31
CA LYS A 151 -22.83 -5.26 33.85
C LYS A 151 -23.01 -4.71 35.27
N GLU A 152 -21.99 -4.82 36.12
CA GLU A 152 -22.01 -4.28 37.48
C GLU A 152 -22.04 -2.75 37.48
N GLU A 153 -21.28 -2.11 36.59
CA GLU A 153 -21.31 -0.66 36.40
C GLU A 153 -22.70 -0.17 35.96
N ILE A 154 -23.32 -0.83 34.96
CA ILE A 154 -24.67 -0.48 34.50
C ILE A 154 -25.70 -0.63 35.63
N LEU A 155 -25.61 -1.69 36.43
CA LEU A 155 -26.50 -1.87 37.58
C LEU A 155 -26.32 -0.77 38.62
N SER A 156 -25.07 -0.35 38.91
CA SER A 156 -24.80 0.75 39.83
C SER A 156 -25.39 2.09 39.35
N ARG A 157 -25.23 2.42 38.06
CA ARG A 157 -25.82 3.62 37.46
C ARG A 157 -27.34 3.59 37.51
N PHE A 158 -27.94 2.43 37.25
CA PHE A 158 -29.39 2.26 37.34
C PHE A 158 -29.92 2.47 38.76
N ASP A 159 -29.21 1.98 39.79
CA ASP A 159 -29.57 2.21 41.18
C ASP A 159 -29.41 3.68 41.60
N GLU A 160 -28.39 4.37 41.10
CA GLU A 160 -28.21 5.82 41.29
C GLU A 160 -29.34 6.64 40.64
N GLU A 161 -29.69 6.33 39.39
CA GLU A 161 -30.81 6.97 38.69
C GLU A 161 -32.13 6.72 39.42
N LYS A 162 -32.36 5.49 39.86
CA LYS A 162 -33.55 5.13 40.66
C LYS A 162 -33.62 5.94 41.95
N LYS A 163 -32.49 6.15 42.63
CA LYS A 163 -32.41 6.99 43.82
C LYS A 163 -32.71 8.46 43.50
N MET A 164 -32.11 9.01 42.44
CA MET A 164 -32.36 10.37 41.98
C MET A 164 -33.84 10.60 41.65
N LEU A 165 -34.48 9.64 40.98
CA LEU A 165 -35.91 9.69 40.67
C LEU A 165 -36.77 9.63 41.95
N ALA A 166 -36.40 8.78 42.92
CA ALA A 166 -37.10 8.71 44.21
C ALA A 166 -37.00 10.06 44.97
N ASP A 167 -35.82 10.67 45.02
CA ASP A 167 -35.61 11.98 45.64
C ASP A 167 -36.43 13.07 44.92
N ARG A 168 -36.49 13.02 43.58
CA ARG A 168 -37.30 13.96 42.78
C ARG A 168 -38.79 13.81 43.04
N ILE A 169 -39.29 12.57 43.15
CA ILE A 169 -40.68 12.29 43.50
C ILE A 169 -41.00 12.86 44.89
N SER A 170 -40.17 12.61 45.90
CA SER A 170 -40.36 13.14 47.24
C SER A 170 -40.37 14.67 47.29
N PHE A 171 -39.49 15.32 46.51
CA PHE A 171 -39.50 16.77 46.34
C PHE A 171 -40.81 17.28 45.73
N LEU A 172 -41.30 16.63 44.67
CA LEU A 172 -42.55 17.01 44.02
C LEU A 172 -43.77 16.79 44.93
N GLU A 173 -43.79 15.72 45.71
CA GLU A 173 -44.83 15.48 46.73
C GLU A 173 -44.85 16.59 47.78
N SER A 174 -43.67 17.01 48.27
CA SER A 174 -43.54 18.11 49.23
C SER A 174 -44.00 19.45 48.63
N ALA A 175 -43.63 19.72 47.37
CA ALA A 175 -44.06 20.91 46.66
C ALA A 175 -45.58 20.94 46.45
N LEU A 176 -46.18 19.78 46.13
CA LEU A 176 -47.62 19.64 45.93
C LEU A 176 -48.38 19.88 47.24
N GLU A 177 -47.89 19.37 48.37
CA GLU A 177 -48.50 19.62 49.68
C GLU A 177 -48.40 21.11 50.08
N ASN A 178 -47.27 21.76 49.80
CA ASN A 178 -47.13 23.22 49.99
C ASN A 178 -48.13 24.01 49.14
N LEU A 179 -48.32 23.62 47.88
CA LEU A 179 -49.26 24.28 46.96
C LEU A 179 -50.71 24.09 47.43
N LYS A 180 -51.04 22.91 47.95
CA LYS A 180 -52.34 22.59 48.55
C LYS A 180 -52.60 23.43 49.81
N ASN A 181 -51.60 23.60 50.68
CA ASN A 181 -51.69 24.48 51.85
C ASN A 181 -51.89 25.94 51.41
N HIS A 182 -51.13 26.41 50.43
CA HIS A 182 -51.29 27.77 49.89
C HIS A 182 -52.67 27.99 49.26
N HIS A 183 -53.20 27.00 48.54
CA HIS A 183 -54.57 27.05 48.01
C HIS A 183 -55.60 27.14 49.12
N LEU A 184 -55.40 26.43 50.24
CA LEU A 184 -56.26 26.51 51.42
C LEU A 184 -56.21 27.92 52.06
N ASP A 185 -55.03 28.50 52.17
CA ASP A 185 -54.84 29.87 52.68
C ASP A 185 -55.54 30.91 51.80
N VAL A 186 -55.35 30.83 50.48
CA VAL A 186 -56.03 31.71 49.50
C VAL A 186 -57.55 31.54 49.58
N LYS A 187 -58.04 30.30 49.72
CA LYS A 187 -59.47 30.03 49.90
C LYS A 187 -60.01 30.64 51.20
N ASN A 188 -59.26 30.55 52.29
CA ASN A 188 -59.64 31.14 53.58
C ASN A 188 -59.62 32.68 53.53
N LEU A 189 -58.64 33.27 52.84
CA LEU A 189 -58.58 34.71 52.56
C LEU A 189 -59.79 35.17 51.74
N ALA A 190 -60.12 34.46 50.66
CA ALA A 190 -61.28 34.78 49.82
C ALA A 190 -62.60 34.71 50.60
N LEU A 191 -62.75 33.71 51.49
CA LEU A 191 -63.91 33.60 52.37
C LEU A 191 -63.97 34.75 53.39
N SER A 192 -62.83 35.15 53.95
CA SER A 192 -62.74 36.31 54.84
C SER A 192 -63.08 37.62 54.14
N GLU A 193 -62.67 37.81 52.88
CA GLU A 193 -63.00 39.00 52.10
C GLU A 193 -64.48 39.02 51.71
N ASP A 194 -65.06 37.87 51.35
CA ASP A 194 -66.51 37.79 51.06
C ASP A 194 -67.34 38.13 52.31
N GLU A 195 -66.93 37.69 53.51
CA GLU A 195 -67.59 38.10 54.76
C GLU A 195 -67.47 39.60 55.06
N LYS A 196 -66.32 40.21 54.79
CA LYS A 196 -66.13 41.67 54.94
C LYS A 196 -67.03 42.43 53.97
N LEU A 197 -67.05 42.02 52.70
CA LEU A 197 -67.90 42.61 51.67
C LEU A 197 -69.39 42.48 52.01
N ARG A 198 -69.84 41.34 52.53
CA ARG A 198 -71.23 41.16 52.99
C ARG A 198 -71.60 42.10 54.13
N LYS A 199 -70.70 42.32 55.10
CA LYS A 199 -70.92 43.28 56.20
C LYS A 199 -70.98 44.71 55.68
N GLU A 200 -70.11 45.08 54.73
CA GLU A 200 -70.13 46.42 54.12
C GLU A 200 -71.40 46.66 53.29
N ILE A 201 -71.84 45.68 52.51
CA ILE A 201 -73.10 45.72 51.75
C ILE A 201 -74.29 45.88 52.70
N SER A 202 -74.32 45.14 53.82
CA SER A 202 -75.35 45.27 54.86
C SER A 202 -75.38 46.67 55.50
N SER A 203 -74.21 47.25 55.79
CA SER A 203 -74.10 48.61 56.32
C SER A 203 -74.64 49.64 55.33
N ARG A 204 -74.24 49.54 54.06
CA ARG A 204 -74.69 50.47 53.00
C ARG A 204 -76.18 50.32 52.70
N ALA A 205 -76.73 49.11 52.81
CA ALA A 205 -78.17 48.89 52.67
C ALA A 205 -78.98 49.62 53.76
N ALA A 206 -78.51 49.61 55.01
CA ALA A 206 -79.14 50.35 56.11
C ALA A 206 -79.05 51.89 55.90
N GLU A 207 -77.93 52.37 55.36
CA GLU A 207 -77.74 53.79 55.02
C GLU A 207 -78.68 54.23 53.89
N ILE A 208 -78.87 53.38 52.86
CA ILE A 208 -79.85 53.62 51.79
C ILE A 208 -81.28 53.68 52.34
N GLU A 209 -81.63 52.81 53.29
CA GLU A 209 -82.96 52.81 53.91
C GLU A 209 -83.22 54.10 54.71
N SER A 210 -82.21 54.57 55.47
CA SER A 210 -82.24 55.88 56.15
C SER A 210 -82.42 57.04 55.18
N LEU A 211 -81.63 57.08 54.10
CA LEU A 211 -81.73 58.14 53.08
C LEU A 211 -83.09 58.10 52.36
N SER A 212 -83.67 56.91 52.17
CA SER A 212 -85.01 56.78 51.58
C SER A 212 -86.11 57.36 52.49
N ALA A 213 -85.95 57.24 53.81
CA ALA A 213 -86.87 57.82 54.79
C ALA A 213 -86.76 59.36 54.80
N GLU A 214 -85.55 59.91 54.74
CA GLU A 214 -85.34 61.36 54.62
C GLU A 214 -85.95 61.91 53.32
N LEU A 215 -85.77 61.21 52.20
CA LEU A 215 -86.32 61.61 50.91
C LEU A 215 -87.86 61.62 50.92
N SER A 216 -88.48 60.71 51.68
CA SER A 216 -89.93 60.69 51.90
C SER A 216 -90.44 61.87 52.75
N ALA A 217 -89.65 62.32 53.73
CA ALA A 217 -89.96 63.48 54.56
C ALA A 217 -89.87 64.79 53.75
N VAL A 218 -88.83 64.93 52.92
CA VAL A 218 -88.66 66.08 52.01
C VAL A 218 -89.78 66.13 50.97
N ALA A 219 -90.24 64.97 50.48
CA ALA A 219 -91.40 64.92 49.58
C ALA A 219 -92.70 65.38 50.26
N ALA A 220 -92.88 65.11 51.55
CA ALA A 220 -94.00 65.61 52.35
C ALA A 220 -93.94 67.15 52.54
N GLU A 221 -92.78 67.71 52.85
CA GLU A 221 -92.59 69.18 52.93
C GLU A 221 -92.87 69.86 51.59
N ARG A 222 -92.39 69.29 50.49
CA ARG A 222 -92.65 69.82 49.14
C ARG A 222 -94.15 69.88 48.82
N ASN A 223 -94.91 68.88 49.26
CA ASN A 223 -96.36 68.85 49.04
C ASN A 223 -97.12 69.83 49.95
N ALA A 224 -96.60 70.14 51.14
CA ALA A 224 -97.15 71.18 52.01
C ALA A 224 -96.92 72.59 51.42
N LEU A 225 -95.69 72.87 50.97
CA LEU A 225 -95.35 74.14 50.31
C LEU A 225 -96.16 74.35 49.02
N LYS A 226 -96.41 73.28 48.26
CA LYS A 226 -97.24 73.36 47.05
C LYS A 226 -98.69 73.80 47.34
N LYS A 227 -99.29 73.33 48.45
CA LYS A 227 -100.62 73.77 48.89
C LYS A 227 -100.66 75.25 49.32
N GLU A 228 -99.55 75.76 49.86
CA GLU A 228 -99.41 77.16 50.26
C GLU A 228 -99.24 78.09 49.04
N ILE A 229 -98.54 77.62 48.00
CA ILE A 229 -98.42 78.33 46.71
C ILE A 229 -99.77 78.39 45.97
N ASP A 230 -100.58 77.32 46.04
CA ASP A 230 -101.90 77.26 45.40
C ASP A 230 -102.95 78.15 46.13
N SER A 231 -102.77 78.44 47.43
CA SER A 231 -103.64 79.39 48.17
C SER A 231 -103.26 80.85 47.92
N LEU A 232 -101.99 81.14 47.62
CA LEU A 232 -101.52 82.48 47.24
C LEU A 232 -101.88 82.84 45.78
N HIS A 233 -102.01 81.85 44.89
CA HIS A 233 -102.39 82.07 43.49
C HIS A 233 -103.88 82.41 43.28
N SER A 234 -104.79 82.05 44.20
CA SER A 234 -106.21 82.41 44.10
C SER A 234 -106.52 83.86 44.54
N GLY A 235 -105.63 84.50 45.29
CA GLY A 235 -105.76 85.91 45.69
C GLY A 235 -105.27 86.94 44.65
N PHE A 236 -104.39 86.54 43.72
CA PHE A 236 -103.81 87.43 42.70
C PHE A 236 -104.64 87.54 41.41
N ALA A 237 -105.68 86.72 41.25
CA ALA A 237 -106.48 86.66 40.02
C ALA A 237 -107.55 87.77 39.89
N GLU A 238 -107.92 88.47 40.97
CA GLU A 238 -108.87 89.59 40.93
C GLU A 238 -108.20 90.96 40.68
N GLU A 239 -106.90 91.12 40.96
CA GLU A 239 -106.17 92.39 40.80
C GLU A 239 -105.48 92.54 39.42
N SER A 240 -105.32 91.44 38.67
CA SER A 240 -104.63 91.42 37.36
C SER A 240 -105.53 91.76 36.16
N MET A 241 -106.87 91.69 36.28
CA MET A 241 -107.78 91.97 35.15
C MET A 241 -108.03 93.46 34.87
N ASP A 242 -107.74 94.36 35.81
CA ASP A 242 -107.91 95.81 35.64
C ASP A 242 -106.66 96.52 35.07
N LEU A 243 -105.51 95.83 35.07
CA LEU A 243 -104.24 96.34 34.53
C LEU A 243 -104.01 95.98 33.04
N GLU A 244 -104.67 94.91 32.54
CA GLU A 244 -104.55 94.45 31.14
C GLU A 244 -105.39 95.28 30.14
N ARG A 245 -106.39 96.05 30.60
CA ARG A 245 -107.14 97.00 29.74
C ARG A 245 -106.34 98.25 29.35
N LYS A 246 -105.27 98.58 30.07
CA LYS A 246 -104.40 99.75 29.79
C LYS A 246 -103.18 99.44 28.90
N ARG A 247 -102.77 98.17 28.76
CA ARG A 247 -101.56 97.79 28.00
C ARG A 247 -101.79 97.31 26.56
N ARG A 248 -103.05 97.11 26.13
CA ARG A 248 -103.39 96.69 24.76
C ARG A 248 -103.66 97.84 23.77
N ALA A 249 -103.58 99.11 24.20
CA ALA A 249 -103.73 100.28 23.32
C ALA A 249 -102.40 100.79 22.71
N GLU A 250 -101.23 100.38 23.23
CA GLU A 250 -99.94 100.97 22.85
C GLU A 250 -98.95 99.99 22.16
N ALA A 251 -99.29 98.69 22.04
CA ALA A 251 -98.44 97.69 21.38
C ALA A 251 -98.88 97.30 19.95
N SER A 252 -99.92 97.95 19.40
CA SER A 252 -100.49 97.68 18.06
C SER A 252 -99.85 98.52 16.94
N ALA A 253 -98.93 99.44 17.25
CA ALA A 253 -98.35 100.39 16.28
C ALA A 253 -96.87 100.12 15.93
N ALA A 254 -96.21 99.15 16.58
CA ALA A 254 -94.80 98.87 16.36
C ALA A 254 -94.59 97.55 15.58
N ALA A 255 -94.94 97.63 14.29
CA ALA A 255 -94.14 97.06 13.21
C ALA A 255 -93.90 95.53 13.26
N THR A 256 -94.69 94.68 12.59
CA THR A 256 -95.21 94.82 11.21
C THR A 256 -94.15 95.32 10.18
N ARG A 257 -92.84 95.32 10.52
CA ARG A 257 -91.75 95.68 9.57
C ARG A 257 -90.55 94.72 9.52
N MET A 258 -90.63 93.52 10.08
CA MET A 258 -89.55 92.52 9.92
C MET A 258 -90.04 91.11 9.56
N SER A 259 -91.22 90.98 8.93
CA SER A 259 -91.67 89.71 8.32
C SER A 259 -91.53 89.70 6.79
N LEU A 260 -90.57 90.46 6.26
CA LEU A 260 -90.27 90.60 4.82
C LEU A 260 -88.75 90.69 4.64
N ARG A 261 -88.03 89.62 5.01
CA ARG A 261 -86.60 89.43 4.67
C ARG A 261 -86.05 88.03 4.86
N VAL A 262 -86.92 87.02 4.95
CA VAL A 262 -86.53 85.61 5.10
C VAL A 262 -86.80 84.82 3.80
N ASP A 263 -87.68 85.31 2.93
CA ASP A 263 -87.97 84.67 1.64
C ASP A 263 -86.99 85.06 0.51
N GLU A 264 -86.02 85.94 0.78
CA GLU A 264 -84.98 86.35 -0.19
C GLU A 264 -83.71 85.49 -0.13
N LEU A 265 -83.54 84.65 0.91
CA LEU A 265 -82.36 83.81 1.11
C LEU A 265 -82.50 82.41 0.50
N VAL A 266 -83.75 81.99 0.19
CA VAL A 266 -84.07 80.68 -0.37
C VAL A 266 -83.86 80.64 -1.90
N ALA A 267 -83.89 81.78 -2.59
CA ALA A 267 -83.70 81.87 -4.04
C ALA A 267 -82.22 81.90 -4.49
N THR A 268 -81.28 82.21 -3.59
CA THR A 268 -79.83 82.30 -3.91
C THR A 268 -79.09 80.96 -3.86
N LEU A 269 -79.70 79.90 -3.34
CA LEU A 269 -79.09 78.56 -3.26
C LEU A 269 -79.31 77.70 -4.52
N GLU A 270 -80.28 78.04 -5.39
CA GLU A 270 -80.50 77.31 -6.65
C GLU A 270 -79.56 77.76 -7.80
N TYR A 271 -78.91 78.91 -7.68
CA TYR A 271 -77.95 79.42 -8.67
C TYR A 271 -76.58 78.72 -8.62
N ARG A 272 -76.19 78.15 -7.47
CA ARG A 272 -74.92 77.42 -7.31
C ARG A 272 -74.91 76.05 -8.01
N LYS A 273 -76.08 75.53 -8.38
CA LYS A 273 -76.25 74.23 -9.06
C LYS A 273 -75.97 74.27 -10.57
N ARG A 274 -75.75 75.45 -11.17
CA ARG A 274 -75.54 75.63 -12.63
C ARG A 274 -74.11 75.95 -13.08
N MET A 275 -73.15 76.22 -12.19
CA MET A 275 -71.82 76.74 -12.57
C MET A 275 -70.60 75.87 -12.22
N LYS A 276 -70.76 74.54 -12.03
CA LYS A 276 -69.67 73.52 -11.96
C LYS A 276 -68.33 74.05 -11.41
N MET A 277 -68.19 74.17 -10.09
CA MET A 277 -66.88 74.24 -9.46
C MET A 277 -66.75 73.17 -8.36
N PRO A 278 -65.59 72.49 -8.29
CA PRO A 278 -65.41 71.28 -7.48
C PRO A 278 -65.21 71.63 -5.99
N PRO A 279 -65.66 70.74 -5.07
CA PRO A 279 -65.71 71.02 -3.65
C PRO A 279 -64.38 70.73 -2.96
N ALA A 280 -64.02 71.63 -2.05
CA ALA A 280 -63.29 71.29 -0.85
C ALA A 280 -64.32 70.72 0.15
N ASP A 281 -64.09 69.50 0.63
CA ASP A 281 -63.76 69.26 2.04
C ASP A 281 -63.85 67.76 2.38
N GLU A 282 -63.05 67.42 3.38
CA GLU A 282 -62.98 66.18 4.12
C GLU A 282 -64.35 65.64 4.54
N ALA A 283 -64.53 64.30 4.47
CA ALA A 283 -64.99 63.46 5.58
C ALA A 283 -65.38 62.05 5.08
N GLY A 284 -64.90 61.02 5.79
CA GLY A 284 -65.79 59.93 6.20
C GLY A 284 -65.68 58.57 5.48
N VAL A 285 -64.91 57.66 6.09
CA VAL A 285 -65.31 56.29 6.49
C VAL A 285 -66.25 55.50 5.56
N PHE A 286 -65.74 54.43 4.92
CA PHE A 286 -66.20 53.02 4.99
C PHE A 286 -65.73 52.21 3.77
N GLY A 287 -65.02 51.11 3.98
CA GLY A 287 -64.77 50.09 2.94
C GLY A 287 -63.69 49.08 3.32
N GLY A 288 -64.11 47.83 3.61
CA GLY A 288 -63.33 46.68 4.11
C GLY A 288 -61.96 46.45 3.47
N GLN A 289 -60.94 46.08 4.24
CA GLN A 289 -60.67 44.72 4.74
C GLN A 289 -60.62 43.63 3.63
N ILE A 290 -59.49 42.93 3.65
CA ILE A 290 -59.13 41.67 2.97
C ILE A 290 -58.50 41.81 1.58
N ALA A 291 -57.22 42.18 1.55
CA ALA A 291 -56.21 41.54 0.71
C ALA A 291 -54.78 41.82 1.22
N ALA A 292 -54.10 40.75 1.69
CA ALA A 292 -52.64 40.56 1.80
C ALA A 292 -51.85 41.45 2.79
N ILE A 293 -51.32 41.02 3.95
CA ILE A 293 -50.66 39.75 4.38
C ILE A 293 -49.43 39.37 3.53
N LEU A 294 -48.85 40.26 2.72
CA LEU A 294 -47.68 39.89 1.91
C LEU A 294 -46.57 40.94 1.75
N ASP A 295 -46.50 41.96 2.60
CA ASP A 295 -45.41 42.96 2.55
C ASP A 295 -44.57 43.11 3.83
N ASP A 296 -44.83 42.30 4.87
CA ASP A 296 -44.06 42.30 6.14
C ASP A 296 -42.90 41.29 6.18
N LEU A 297 -42.40 40.86 5.01
CA LEU A 297 -41.32 39.86 4.89
C LEU A 297 -40.03 40.38 4.22
N LYS A 298 -39.76 41.70 4.22
CA LYS A 298 -38.56 42.25 3.56
C LYS A 298 -37.77 43.36 4.27
N SER A 299 -37.87 43.53 5.59
CA SER A 299 -36.87 44.35 6.31
C SER A 299 -36.37 43.68 7.58
N GLY A 300 -35.65 42.58 7.39
CA GLY A 300 -34.90 41.90 8.44
C GLY A 300 -33.60 42.63 8.80
N ALA A 301 -33.45 42.82 10.11
CA ALA A 301 -32.23 42.66 10.89
C ALA A 301 -31.10 43.70 10.80
N SER A 302 -31.11 44.65 11.73
CA SER A 302 -29.89 45.14 12.40
C SER A 302 -29.70 44.39 13.73
N SER A 303 -28.78 43.43 13.73
CA SER A 303 -28.29 42.73 14.93
C SER A 303 -26.92 43.30 15.32
N PRO A 304 -26.58 43.41 16.62
CA PRO A 304 -25.32 44.02 17.06
C PRO A 304 -24.12 43.12 16.76
N SER A 305 -23.03 43.76 16.35
CA SER A 305 -21.72 43.18 16.03
C SER A 305 -21.16 42.32 17.16
N ALA A 306 -21.03 41.03 16.91
CA ALA A 306 -20.20 40.12 17.70
C ALA A 306 -18.70 40.41 17.46
N PRO A 307 -17.83 40.23 18.46
CA PRO A 307 -16.39 40.48 18.31
C PRO A 307 -15.76 39.47 17.36
N ALA A 308 -14.89 39.94 16.46
CA ALA A 308 -14.13 39.12 15.54
C ALA A 308 -13.24 38.13 16.31
N VAL A 309 -13.59 36.84 16.27
CA VAL A 309 -12.77 35.76 16.82
C VAL A 309 -11.69 35.43 15.79
N LYS A 310 -10.43 35.62 16.20
CA LYS A 310 -9.23 35.35 15.38
C LYS A 310 -8.98 33.84 15.26
N PRO A 311 -8.43 33.36 14.14
CA PRO A 311 -8.08 31.95 13.97
C PRO A 311 -7.00 31.52 14.97
N ALA A 312 -7.07 30.27 15.42
CA ALA A 312 -6.18 29.67 16.39
C ALA A 312 -5.61 28.35 15.82
N VAL A 313 -4.30 28.28 15.65
CA VAL A 313 -3.58 27.04 15.29
C VAL A 313 -3.26 26.21 16.54
N ALA A 314 -3.00 24.91 16.44
CA ALA A 314 -2.46 24.12 17.55
C ALA A 314 -1.34 23.21 17.04
N VAL A 315 -0.18 23.25 17.69
CA VAL A 315 0.97 22.36 17.42
C VAL A 315 1.33 21.64 18.71
N MET A 316 1.36 20.30 18.71
CA MET A 316 1.71 19.49 19.89
C MET A 316 3.12 18.90 19.76
N GLY A 317 4.01 19.12 20.73
CA GLY A 317 5.36 18.54 20.73
C GLY A 317 5.95 18.42 22.14
N GLY A 318 7.11 17.77 22.27
CA GLY A 318 7.82 17.68 23.55
C GLY A 318 8.25 19.07 24.06
N SER A 319 8.33 19.28 25.37
CA SER A 319 8.56 20.62 25.96
C SER A 319 9.83 21.33 25.46
N ASP A 320 10.87 20.58 25.11
CA ASP A 320 12.12 21.12 24.58
C ASP A 320 12.02 21.47 23.08
N GLN A 321 11.28 20.68 22.30
CA GLN A 321 10.98 20.99 20.90
C GLN A 321 10.08 22.23 20.77
N LEU A 322 9.12 22.39 21.69
CA LEU A 322 8.26 23.57 21.70
C LEU A 322 9.03 24.84 22.07
N LYS A 323 10.08 24.76 22.91
CA LYS A 323 10.99 25.89 23.17
C LYS A 323 11.82 26.25 21.95
N GLU A 324 12.31 25.24 21.20
CA GLU A 324 13.07 25.43 19.98
C GLU A 324 12.21 26.05 18.86
N ILE A 325 10.99 25.52 18.66
CA ILE A 325 9.98 26.03 17.72
C ILE A 325 9.54 27.46 18.11
N ALA A 326 9.31 27.72 19.41
CA ALA A 326 8.97 29.06 19.89
C ALA A 326 10.11 30.06 19.65
N SER A 327 11.36 29.65 19.80
CA SER A 327 12.51 30.52 19.48
C SER A 327 12.60 30.82 17.97
N ALA A 328 12.33 29.82 17.11
CA ALA A 328 12.36 29.95 15.66
C ALA A 328 11.18 30.77 15.09
N LEU A 329 10.09 30.91 15.84
CA LEU A 329 8.88 31.66 15.45
C LEU A 329 8.74 33.01 16.19
N SER A 330 9.66 33.34 17.11
CA SER A 330 9.62 34.55 17.93
C SER A 330 9.68 35.86 17.13
N ASP A 331 10.17 35.81 15.88
CA ASP A 331 10.19 36.95 14.96
C ASP A 331 8.82 37.24 14.29
N ILE A 332 7.81 36.37 14.47
CA ILE A 332 6.57 36.39 13.69
C ILE A 332 5.29 36.52 14.55
N CYS A 333 5.26 36.00 15.79
CA CYS A 333 4.08 36.08 16.68
C CYS A 333 4.47 36.19 18.18
N SER A 334 3.56 36.75 19.01
CA SER A 334 3.66 36.70 20.49
C SER A 334 3.06 35.40 21.03
N PRO A 335 3.79 34.55 21.77
CA PRO A 335 3.24 33.27 22.24
C PRO A 335 2.25 33.50 23.38
N VAL A 336 1.03 32.96 23.25
CA VAL A 336 0.06 32.84 24.35
C VAL A 336 0.02 31.38 24.79
N PHE A 337 0.47 31.09 26.00
CA PHE A 337 0.36 29.78 26.62
C PHE A 337 -0.97 29.68 27.37
N VAL A 338 -1.85 28.76 26.97
CA VAL A 338 -3.08 28.45 27.73
C VAL A 338 -2.84 27.16 28.49
N SER A 339 -2.72 27.23 29.81
CA SER A 339 -2.64 26.07 30.70
C SER A 339 -3.88 25.99 31.56
N THR A 340 -4.81 25.09 31.25
CA THR A 340 -5.78 24.55 32.23
C THR A 340 -6.43 23.29 31.67
N VAL A 341 -6.01 22.12 32.15
CA VAL A 341 -6.88 21.10 32.79
C VAL A 341 -5.96 20.32 33.73
N GLY A 342 -6.35 20.22 35.00
CA GLY A 342 -5.63 19.46 36.01
C GLY A 342 -5.77 17.96 35.80
N ASP A 343 -4.76 17.24 36.29
CA ASP A 343 -4.66 15.79 36.44
C ASP A 343 -4.45 14.98 35.15
N ILE A 344 -3.19 14.91 34.69
CA ILE A 344 -2.49 13.69 34.22
C ILE A 344 -0.98 13.95 34.38
N GLU A 345 -0.37 13.33 35.40
CA GLU A 345 1.09 13.25 35.53
C GLU A 345 1.63 12.24 34.50
N LYS A 346 2.01 12.73 33.31
CA LYS A 346 3.19 12.36 32.50
C LYS A 346 2.96 12.76 31.04
N VAL A 347 3.83 13.67 30.57
CA VAL A 347 3.91 14.24 29.21
C VAL A 347 2.68 15.05 28.79
N ALA A 348 2.61 16.30 29.24
CA ALA A 348 1.62 17.25 28.75
C ALA A 348 1.98 17.71 27.31
N PRO A 349 1.09 17.56 26.31
CA PRO A 349 1.24 18.27 25.07
C PRO A 349 0.91 19.74 25.30
N ALA A 350 1.82 20.65 24.95
CA ALA A 350 1.52 22.07 24.87
C ALA A 350 1.14 22.42 23.43
N ALA A 351 0.03 23.13 23.26
CA ALA A 351 -0.48 23.58 21.96
C ALA A 351 0.07 24.98 21.62
N LEU A 352 0.70 25.14 20.46
CA LEU A 352 1.10 26.46 19.94
C LEU A 352 -0.01 27.09 19.09
N VAL A 353 -0.51 28.26 19.51
CA VAL A 353 -1.54 29.04 18.79
C VAL A 353 -0.94 30.17 17.98
N SER A 354 -1.14 30.13 16.66
CA SER A 354 -0.80 31.20 15.71
C SER A 354 -2.04 31.55 14.88
N ASP A 355 -2.20 32.82 14.56
CA ASP A 355 -3.26 33.38 13.72
C ASP A 355 -2.88 33.44 12.23
N ASP A 356 -1.71 32.91 11.85
CA ASP A 356 -1.16 32.94 10.49
C ASP A 356 -1.08 31.54 9.84
N VAL A 357 -1.89 31.32 8.82
CA VAL A 357 -1.92 30.08 8.01
C VAL A 357 -0.58 29.81 7.33
N SER A 358 0.19 30.86 7.00
CA SER A 358 1.51 30.73 6.41
C SER A 358 2.53 30.14 7.40
N ALA A 359 2.39 30.48 8.69
CA ALA A 359 3.19 29.92 9.77
C ALA A 359 2.89 28.43 9.98
N ALA A 360 1.60 28.04 9.95
CA ALA A 360 1.19 26.63 10.04
C ALA A 360 1.74 25.78 8.87
N SER A 361 1.67 26.30 7.64
CA SER A 361 2.24 25.63 6.46
C SER A 361 3.77 25.50 6.55
N LYS A 362 4.46 26.53 7.06
CA LYS A 362 5.91 26.51 7.26
C LYS A 362 6.31 25.50 8.34
N ALA A 363 5.56 25.42 9.44
CA ALA A 363 5.77 24.45 10.51
C ALA A 363 5.57 23.01 10.01
N ALA A 364 4.50 22.74 9.26
CA ALA A 364 4.23 21.43 8.66
C ALA A 364 5.36 20.98 7.71
N LYS A 365 5.97 21.90 6.96
CA LYS A 365 7.12 21.63 6.08
C LYS A 365 8.43 21.40 6.83
N LEU A 366 8.68 22.15 7.90
CA LEU A 366 9.89 22.02 8.72
C LEU A 366 9.87 20.76 9.58
N TYR A 367 8.67 20.32 9.98
CA TYR A 367 8.48 19.19 10.88
C TYR A 367 7.43 18.21 10.31
N PRO A 368 7.78 17.45 9.25
CA PRO A 368 6.83 16.58 8.55
C PRO A 368 6.27 15.43 9.41
N PHE A 369 6.92 15.14 10.55
CA PHE A 369 6.51 14.11 11.51
C PHE A 369 5.52 14.61 12.58
N LEU A 370 5.28 15.92 12.64
CA LEU A 370 4.38 16.56 13.61
C LEU A 370 3.02 16.83 12.95
N PRO A 371 1.90 16.33 13.51
CA PRO A 371 0.58 16.67 13.01
C PRO A 371 0.28 18.15 13.29
N VAL A 372 -0.18 18.87 12.26
CA VAL A 372 -0.53 20.29 12.33
C VAL A 372 -2.02 20.45 12.05
N THR A 373 -2.77 20.98 13.01
CA THR A 373 -4.21 21.23 12.85
C THR A 373 -4.48 22.73 12.80
N VAL A 374 -5.20 23.17 11.76
CA VAL A 374 -5.63 24.57 11.57
C VAL A 374 -7.14 24.65 11.74
N LEU A 375 -7.59 25.47 12.70
CA LEU A 375 -9.00 25.79 12.90
C LEU A 375 -9.30 27.15 12.25
N ALA A 376 -10.18 27.16 11.27
CA ALA A 376 -10.58 28.38 10.57
C ALA A 376 -12.09 28.60 10.68
N ALA A 377 -12.50 29.85 10.98
CA ALA A 377 -13.91 30.23 11.05
C ALA A 377 -14.60 30.26 9.67
N THR A 378 -13.83 30.28 8.59
CA THR A 378 -14.30 30.22 7.20
C THR A 378 -13.49 29.18 6.42
N PRO A 379 -14.09 28.44 5.47
CA PRO A 379 -13.37 27.44 4.67
C PRO A 379 -12.22 28.09 3.91
N LEU A 380 -10.99 27.78 4.32
CA LEU A 380 -9.77 28.20 3.64
C LEU A 380 -9.49 27.26 2.48
N ASN A 381 -9.43 27.80 1.27
CA ASN A 381 -9.07 27.04 0.08
C ASN A 381 -7.54 27.00 -0.04
N ILE A 382 -6.90 26.02 0.62
CA ILE A 382 -5.45 25.78 0.51
C ILE A 382 -5.22 24.81 -0.64
N SER A 383 -4.56 25.26 -1.71
CA SER A 383 -4.12 24.36 -2.77
C SER A 383 -2.96 23.50 -2.25
N ASN A 384 -3.21 22.19 -2.10
CA ASN A 384 -2.25 21.17 -1.63
C ASN A 384 -1.67 21.40 -0.22
N PRO A 385 -2.46 21.20 0.85
CA PRO A 385 -1.89 21.12 2.19
C PRO A 385 -0.90 19.93 2.30
N PRO A 386 0.20 20.06 3.06
CA PRO A 386 1.09 18.93 3.38
C PRO A 386 0.32 17.76 4.03
N ASP A 387 0.77 16.52 3.82
CA ASP A 387 0.06 15.31 4.30
C ASP A 387 -0.15 15.26 5.83
N ASN A 388 0.69 15.97 6.59
CA ASN A 388 0.60 16.10 8.05
C ASN A 388 -0.25 17.32 8.51
N MET A 389 -0.91 18.03 7.59
CA MET A 389 -1.70 19.23 7.87
C MET A 389 -3.20 18.99 7.65
N ARG A 390 -4.03 19.20 8.67
CA ARG A 390 -5.49 19.13 8.56
C ARG A 390 -6.13 20.47 8.85
N VAL A 391 -7.10 20.87 8.02
CA VAL A 391 -7.84 22.13 8.16
C VAL A 391 -9.28 21.82 8.47
N PHE A 392 -9.80 22.32 9.60
CA PHE A 392 -11.20 22.21 9.96
C PHE A 392 -11.87 23.59 9.86
N ALA A 393 -12.95 23.66 9.08
CA ALA A 393 -13.83 24.81 9.06
C ALA A 393 -14.93 24.58 10.10
N SER A 394 -15.07 25.48 11.08
CA SER A 394 -16.13 25.34 12.08
C SER A 394 -16.70 26.66 12.57
N GLU A 395 -18.03 26.73 12.56
CA GLU A 395 -18.82 27.76 13.22
C GLU A 395 -19.28 27.32 14.64
N ASN A 396 -18.95 26.10 15.08
CA ASN A 396 -19.52 25.49 16.29
C ASN A 396 -18.43 25.01 17.28
N PRO A 397 -18.37 25.53 18.52
CA PRO A 397 -17.37 25.15 19.52
C PRO A 397 -17.38 23.66 19.89
N ALA A 398 -18.49 22.94 19.71
CA ALA A 398 -18.54 21.49 19.90
C ALA A 398 -17.65 20.72 18.89
N SER A 399 -17.40 21.28 17.71
CA SER A 399 -16.52 20.64 16.73
C SER A 399 -15.04 20.93 16.98
N VAL A 400 -14.71 21.91 17.81
CA VAL A 400 -13.33 22.19 18.22
C VAL A 400 -12.85 21.07 19.15
N VAL A 401 -13.72 20.63 20.07
CA VAL A 401 -13.44 19.48 20.95
C VAL A 401 -13.30 18.19 20.14
N SER A 402 -14.11 17.97 19.10
CA SER A 402 -13.95 16.79 18.24
C SER A 402 -12.69 16.87 17.37
N ALA A 403 -12.32 18.05 16.86
CA ALA A 403 -11.10 18.24 16.08
C ALA A 403 -9.84 18.07 16.95
N VAL A 404 -9.86 18.56 18.19
CA VAL A 404 -8.79 18.31 19.18
C VAL A 404 -8.67 16.82 19.47
N ARG A 405 -9.80 16.13 19.72
CA ARG A 405 -9.83 14.69 20.00
C ARG A 405 -9.38 13.83 18.81
N GLU A 406 -9.72 14.20 17.58
CA GLU A 406 -9.19 13.54 16.37
C GLU A 406 -7.69 13.80 16.18
N THR A 407 -7.20 14.98 16.56
CA THR A 407 -5.76 15.30 16.50
C THR A 407 -4.98 14.55 17.59
N GLU A 408 -5.56 14.37 18.78
CA GLU A 408 -5.03 13.51 19.85
C GLU A 408 -4.95 12.04 19.41
N LEU A 409 -6.02 11.49 18.82
CA LEU A 409 -6.03 10.12 18.27
C LEU A 409 -5.01 9.93 17.13
N ALA A 410 -4.81 10.95 16.29
CA ALA A 410 -3.79 10.94 15.24
C ALA A 410 -2.36 11.04 15.81
N ALA A 411 -2.17 11.70 16.95
CA ALA A 411 -0.88 11.79 17.64
C ALA A 411 -0.54 10.50 18.41
N GLU A 412 -1.54 9.88 19.05
CA GLU A 412 -1.40 8.59 19.75
C GLU A 412 -1.01 7.44 18.80
N SER A 413 -1.46 7.51 17.54
CA SER A 413 -1.11 6.53 16.50
C SER A 413 0.25 6.78 15.83
N SER A 414 0.94 7.89 16.13
CA SER A 414 2.20 8.31 15.49
C SER A 414 3.46 8.08 16.34
N ILE A 415 3.38 7.34 17.45
CA ILE A 415 4.51 7.16 18.36
C ILE A 415 5.59 6.27 17.75
N ALA A 416 6.61 6.92 17.18
CA ALA A 416 7.92 6.33 16.97
C ALA A 416 8.51 5.82 18.30
N HIS A 417 9.07 4.62 18.26
CA HIS A 417 9.53 3.81 19.38
C HIS A 417 10.35 4.56 20.48
N PRO A 418 10.07 4.33 21.78
CA PRO A 418 10.84 4.90 22.89
C PRO A 418 12.20 4.21 23.18
N GLU A 419 12.57 3.16 22.45
CA GLU A 419 13.72 2.29 22.81
C GLU A 419 15.12 2.91 22.56
N ILE A 420 15.23 4.08 21.93
CA ILE A 420 16.52 4.68 21.52
C ILE A 420 17.14 5.60 22.60
N TRP A 421 16.43 5.92 23.68
CA TRP A 421 16.84 7.01 24.59
C TRP A 421 17.58 6.56 25.87
N ALA A 422 17.73 5.26 26.10
CA ALA A 422 18.31 4.73 27.35
C ALA A 422 19.84 4.49 27.34
N THR A 423 20.56 4.81 26.25
CA THR A 423 21.99 4.44 26.07
C THR A 423 23.02 5.56 26.26
N LEU A 424 22.67 6.67 26.91
CA LEU A 424 23.64 7.73 27.24
C LEU A 424 23.95 7.79 28.75
N VAL A 425 24.80 6.87 29.20
CA VAL A 425 25.51 7.01 30.50
C VAL A 425 27.00 7.22 30.20
N PRO A 426 27.63 8.31 30.65
CA PRO A 426 29.07 8.49 30.48
C PRO A 426 29.85 7.60 31.48
N PRO A 427 30.94 6.94 31.06
CA PRO A 427 31.75 6.12 31.96
C PRO A 427 32.69 6.97 32.83
N HIS A 428 32.91 6.52 34.07
CA HIS A 428 33.87 7.11 35.02
C HIS A 428 35.33 7.00 34.53
N PRO A 429 36.22 7.93 34.93
CA PRO A 429 37.60 7.96 34.46
C PRO A 429 38.44 6.82 35.08
N PRO A 430 39.27 6.10 34.29
CA PRO A 430 40.11 5.03 34.81
C PRO A 430 41.44 5.54 35.35
N ILE A 431 41.88 4.82 36.39
CA ILE A 431 43.20 4.85 37.01
C ILE A 431 44.31 4.62 35.97
N LYS A 432 45.42 5.33 36.14
CA LYS A 432 46.59 5.41 35.24
C LYS A 432 47.24 4.03 34.95
N ARG A 433 46.76 3.35 33.91
CA ARG A 433 47.48 2.31 33.11
C ARG A 433 47.22 2.49 31.59
N GLY A 434 47.08 3.75 31.15
CA GLY A 434 46.42 4.12 29.89
C GLY A 434 47.13 3.76 28.58
N ALA A 435 48.47 3.66 28.55
CA ALA A 435 49.18 3.49 27.28
C ALA A 435 49.01 2.08 26.67
N PHE A 436 49.01 1.03 27.50
CA PHE A 436 48.93 -0.35 27.00
C PHE A 436 47.49 -0.75 26.62
N ILE A 437 46.49 -0.26 27.36
CA ILE A 437 45.07 -0.52 27.09
C ILE A 437 44.61 0.24 25.85
N ALA A 438 45.06 1.50 25.65
CA ALA A 438 44.72 2.27 24.45
C ALA A 438 45.29 1.65 23.16
N ALA A 439 46.52 1.13 23.20
CA ALA A 439 47.11 0.44 22.04
C ALA A 439 46.39 -0.89 21.73
N ALA A 440 46.05 -1.67 22.75
CA ALA A 440 45.26 -2.90 22.57
C ALA A 440 43.85 -2.62 22.06
N ALA A 441 43.20 -1.56 22.56
CA ALA A 441 41.88 -1.13 22.08
C ALA A 441 41.94 -0.64 20.62
N ALA A 442 42.97 0.14 20.24
CA ALA A 442 43.16 0.60 18.87
C ALA A 442 43.41 -0.58 17.90
N LEU A 443 44.20 -1.57 18.30
CA LEU A 443 44.41 -2.80 17.53
C LEU A 443 43.14 -3.65 17.42
N ALA A 444 42.35 -3.77 18.49
CA ALA A 444 41.07 -4.47 18.46
C ALA A 444 40.05 -3.75 17.57
N VAL A 445 40.00 -2.42 17.59
CA VAL A 445 39.16 -1.62 16.69
C VAL A 445 39.64 -1.74 15.24
N ALA A 446 40.95 -1.68 14.98
CA ALA A 446 41.51 -1.87 13.64
C ALA A 446 41.24 -3.28 13.10
N ALA A 447 41.40 -4.31 13.94
CA ALA A 447 41.05 -5.69 13.59
C ALA A 447 39.54 -5.86 13.38
N GLY A 448 38.70 -5.24 14.21
CA GLY A 448 37.25 -5.25 14.08
C GLY A 448 36.78 -4.54 12.80
N LEU A 449 37.36 -3.38 12.48
CA LEU A 449 37.10 -2.66 11.23
C LEU A 449 37.62 -3.44 10.02
N TYR A 450 38.79 -4.06 10.11
CA TYR A 450 39.29 -4.96 9.08
C TYR A 450 38.30 -6.12 8.87
N PHE A 451 37.86 -6.79 9.94
CA PHE A 451 36.85 -7.84 9.82
C PHE A 451 35.52 -7.34 9.25
N LEU A 452 35.05 -6.15 9.60
CA LEU A 452 33.82 -5.57 9.04
C LEU A 452 33.95 -5.23 7.55
N VAL A 453 35.10 -4.72 7.12
CA VAL A 453 35.37 -4.36 5.71
C VAL A 453 35.64 -5.60 4.85
N PHE A 454 36.28 -6.62 5.42
CA PHE A 454 36.70 -7.82 4.70
C PHE A 454 35.79 -9.03 4.92
N MET A 455 34.74 -8.93 5.74
CA MET A 455 33.77 -10.01 5.82
C MET A 455 33.09 -10.17 4.47
N PRO A 456 33.27 -11.31 3.78
CA PRO A 456 32.67 -11.51 2.48
C PRO A 456 31.15 -11.42 2.66
N PRO A 457 30.43 -10.68 1.80
CA PRO A 457 29.01 -10.46 1.95
C PRO A 457 28.29 -11.80 2.12
N ALA A 458 27.41 -11.87 3.12
CA ALA A 458 26.65 -13.08 3.42
C ALA A 458 25.58 -13.30 2.35
N ILE A 459 25.24 -14.57 2.12
CA ILE A 459 24.04 -14.91 1.36
C ILE A 459 22.85 -14.51 2.23
N LYS A 460 21.93 -13.72 1.67
CA LYS A 460 20.70 -13.32 2.35
C LYS A 460 19.53 -14.06 1.73
N GLU A 461 18.66 -14.59 2.58
CA GLU A 461 17.43 -15.28 2.17
C GLU A 461 16.24 -14.48 2.68
N PHE A 462 15.29 -14.24 1.79
CA PHE A 462 14.10 -13.45 2.08
C PHE A 462 12.87 -14.29 1.78
N ALA A 463 12.11 -14.61 2.83
CA ALA A 463 10.76 -15.13 2.65
C ALA A 463 9.89 -14.01 2.07
N VAL A 464 9.18 -14.30 0.99
CA VAL A 464 8.27 -13.33 0.36
C VAL A 464 6.82 -13.65 0.74
N PRO A 465 5.93 -12.65 0.85
CA PRO A 465 4.54 -12.87 1.28
C PRO A 465 3.64 -13.44 0.17
N TYR A 466 4.21 -13.82 -0.98
CA TYR A 466 3.50 -14.37 -2.13
C TYR A 466 4.13 -15.70 -2.55
N PRO A 467 3.32 -16.66 -3.02
CA PRO A 467 3.72 -18.07 -3.06
C PRO A 467 4.74 -18.39 -4.16
N LEU A 468 4.63 -17.76 -5.34
CA LEU A 468 5.38 -18.18 -6.54
C LEU A 468 6.11 -17.00 -7.21
N PRO A 469 7.24 -16.53 -6.64
CA PRO A 469 8.06 -15.50 -7.27
C PRO A 469 8.68 -16.02 -8.58
N THR A 470 8.11 -15.64 -9.73
CA THR A 470 8.53 -16.15 -11.05
C THR A 470 9.66 -15.36 -11.64
N ALA A 471 9.57 -14.03 -11.63
CA ALA A 471 10.56 -13.16 -12.22
C ALA A 471 11.01 -12.09 -11.24
N VAL A 472 12.24 -11.61 -11.40
CA VAL A 472 12.76 -10.45 -10.66
C VAL A 472 13.48 -9.49 -11.59
N ALA A 473 13.41 -8.20 -11.29
CA ALA A 473 14.11 -7.14 -12.01
C ALA A 473 14.61 -6.06 -11.02
N LEU A 474 15.66 -5.33 -11.38
CA LEU A 474 16.21 -4.25 -10.55
C LEU A 474 16.20 -2.94 -11.32
N ASP A 475 15.69 -1.88 -10.71
CA ASP A 475 15.79 -0.52 -11.25
C ASP A 475 16.98 0.29 -10.69
N GLY A 476 17.79 -0.35 -9.85
CA GLY A 476 18.89 0.25 -9.13
C GLY A 476 18.56 0.69 -7.71
N LYS A 477 17.29 1.02 -7.41
CA LYS A 477 16.79 1.42 -6.08
C LYS A 477 15.91 0.36 -5.43
N TYR A 478 15.06 -0.30 -6.22
CA TYR A 478 14.08 -1.29 -5.80
C TYR A 478 14.29 -2.61 -6.54
N LEU A 479 13.88 -3.69 -5.87
CA LEU A 479 13.69 -5.00 -6.49
C LEU A 479 12.21 -5.14 -6.88
N TRP A 480 11.98 -5.43 -8.14
CA TRP A 480 10.67 -5.80 -8.67
C TRP A 480 10.58 -7.31 -8.72
N ALA A 481 9.48 -7.87 -8.26
CA ALA A 481 9.20 -9.28 -8.35
C ALA A 481 7.81 -9.51 -8.93
N CYS A 482 7.64 -10.58 -9.69
CA CYS A 482 6.36 -10.96 -10.25
C CYS A 482 5.87 -12.29 -9.65
N ASP A 483 4.56 -12.42 -9.47
CA ASP A 483 3.89 -13.68 -9.17
C ASP A 483 2.95 -14.02 -10.33
N TRP A 484 3.20 -15.14 -10.99
CA TRP A 484 2.37 -15.59 -12.11
C TRP A 484 1.00 -16.09 -11.67
N GLN A 485 0.89 -16.71 -10.49
CA GLN A 485 -0.37 -17.26 -10.00
C GLN A 485 -1.25 -16.15 -9.41
N GLY A 486 -0.63 -15.23 -8.67
CA GLY A 486 -1.31 -14.04 -8.15
C GLY A 486 -1.60 -12.98 -9.21
N GLY A 487 -0.92 -13.04 -10.36
CA GLY A 487 -1.01 -12.02 -11.41
C GLY A 487 -0.64 -10.63 -10.88
N ALA A 488 0.42 -10.54 -10.08
CA ALA A 488 0.79 -9.31 -9.38
C ALA A 488 2.28 -8.97 -9.54
N ILE A 489 2.58 -7.68 -9.44
CA ILE A 489 3.93 -7.11 -9.41
C ILE A 489 4.16 -6.52 -8.02
N TYR A 490 5.26 -6.90 -7.39
CA TYR A 490 5.67 -6.50 -6.05
C TYR A 490 6.91 -5.62 -6.14
N GLN A 491 6.89 -4.50 -5.42
CA GLN A 491 8.04 -3.61 -5.26
C GLN A 491 8.62 -3.81 -3.87
N HIS A 492 9.90 -4.15 -3.80
CA HIS A 492 10.64 -4.29 -2.56
C HIS A 492 11.76 -3.25 -2.45
N GLU A 493 11.98 -2.77 -1.23
CA GLU A 493 13.17 -2.00 -0.90
C GLU A 493 14.39 -2.90 -0.80
N LEU A 494 15.56 -2.43 -1.24
CA LEU A 494 16.82 -3.17 -1.15
C LEU A 494 17.46 -3.08 0.24
N ASP A 495 16.65 -3.19 1.29
CA ASP A 495 17.08 -3.16 2.68
C ASP A 495 17.45 -4.56 3.20
N ALA A 496 17.68 -4.70 4.51
CA ALA A 496 18.06 -5.96 5.12
C ALA A 496 16.89 -6.97 5.25
N ALA A 497 15.64 -6.53 5.09
CA ALA A 497 14.45 -7.36 5.21
C ALA A 497 13.74 -7.62 3.87
N LEU A 498 14.21 -6.97 2.80
CA LEU A 498 13.53 -6.89 1.51
C LEU A 498 12.08 -6.37 1.68
N THR A 499 11.94 -5.27 2.42
CA THR A 499 10.62 -4.73 2.83
C THR A 499 9.72 -4.52 1.63
N LEU A 500 8.51 -5.08 1.68
CA LEU A 500 7.50 -4.90 0.64
C LEU A 500 6.94 -3.48 0.71
N ARG A 501 7.18 -2.70 -0.33
CA ARG A 501 6.74 -1.30 -0.42
C ARG A 501 5.41 -1.15 -1.12
N ARG A 502 5.18 -1.93 -2.18
CA ARG A 502 4.01 -1.75 -3.05
C ARG A 502 3.63 -3.04 -3.78
N ILE A 503 2.34 -3.17 -4.07
CA ILE A 503 1.77 -4.25 -4.87
C ILE A 503 0.90 -3.64 -5.98
N ALA A 504 1.01 -4.17 -7.19
CA ALA A 504 0.13 -3.85 -8.30
C ALA A 504 -0.49 -5.14 -8.86
N TYR A 505 -1.82 -5.21 -8.85
CA TYR A 505 -2.57 -6.39 -9.28
C TYR A 505 -3.01 -6.28 -10.74
N PHE A 506 -2.83 -7.37 -11.48
CA PHE A 506 -3.19 -7.53 -12.88
C PHE A 506 -3.95 -8.85 -13.08
N PRO A 507 -5.22 -8.91 -12.66
CA PRO A 507 -6.01 -10.13 -12.75
C PRO A 507 -6.04 -10.69 -14.17
N GLY A 508 -5.77 -11.99 -14.31
CA GLY A 508 -5.73 -12.69 -15.59
C GLY A 508 -4.40 -12.59 -16.36
N ARG A 509 -3.39 -11.86 -15.85
CA ARG A 509 -2.03 -11.85 -16.43
C ARG A 509 -1.13 -12.87 -15.74
N ASN A 510 -0.27 -13.53 -16.52
CA ASN A 510 0.64 -14.56 -16.01
C ASN A 510 2.07 -14.11 -16.24
N PHE A 511 2.69 -13.48 -15.26
CA PHE A 511 4.03 -12.92 -15.46
C PHE A 511 5.10 -14.01 -15.43
N SER A 512 5.77 -14.26 -16.55
CA SER A 512 6.90 -15.22 -16.62
C SER A 512 8.27 -14.56 -16.58
N ALA A 513 8.38 -13.31 -17.04
CA ALA A 513 9.64 -12.59 -17.12
C ALA A 513 9.45 -11.11 -16.78
N ALA A 514 10.49 -10.49 -16.22
CA ALA A 514 10.54 -9.07 -15.92
C ALA A 514 11.95 -8.52 -16.18
N THR A 515 12.04 -7.30 -16.71
CA THR A 515 13.29 -6.55 -16.81
C THR A 515 13.00 -5.05 -16.69
N TYR A 516 13.90 -4.30 -16.09
CA TYR A 516 13.80 -2.85 -16.02
C TYR A 516 14.70 -2.21 -17.09
N HIS A 517 14.18 -1.23 -17.81
CA HIS A 517 14.96 -0.47 -18.78
C HIS A 517 14.31 0.90 -19.05
N ASP A 518 15.14 1.93 -19.15
CA ASP A 518 14.72 3.29 -19.56
C ASP A 518 13.49 3.82 -18.80
N GLY A 519 13.56 3.79 -17.46
CA GLY A 519 12.48 4.33 -16.62
C GLY A 519 11.23 3.46 -16.54
N ALA A 520 11.18 2.30 -17.21
CA ALA A 520 10.01 1.44 -17.30
C ALA A 520 10.31 -0.01 -16.91
N LEU A 521 9.28 -0.69 -16.38
CA LEU A 521 9.33 -2.13 -16.12
C LEU A 521 8.67 -2.86 -17.28
N TYR A 522 9.38 -3.80 -17.89
CA TYR A 522 8.86 -4.66 -18.93
C TYR A 522 8.53 -6.03 -18.34
N THR A 523 7.32 -6.52 -18.57
CA THR A 523 6.89 -7.86 -18.13
C THR A 523 6.36 -8.67 -19.30
N ALA A 524 6.59 -9.98 -19.30
CA ALA A 524 6.01 -10.88 -20.29
C ALA A 524 4.83 -11.66 -19.72
N ASP A 525 3.74 -11.73 -20.50
CA ASP A 525 2.59 -12.60 -20.28
C ASP A 525 2.55 -13.63 -21.42
N PRO A 526 3.06 -14.85 -21.21
CA PRO A 526 3.15 -15.86 -22.25
C PRO A 526 1.76 -16.42 -22.61
N TRP A 527 0.76 -16.31 -21.73
CA TRP A 527 -0.61 -16.75 -22.01
C TRP A 527 -1.36 -15.71 -22.85
N GLY A 528 -1.22 -14.44 -22.45
CA GLY A 528 -1.69 -13.32 -23.26
C GLY A 528 -0.89 -13.11 -24.55
N LYS A 529 0.26 -13.79 -24.70
CA LYS A 529 1.22 -13.66 -25.80
C LYS A 529 1.67 -12.21 -26.03
N LYS A 530 1.94 -11.51 -24.93
CA LYS A 530 2.26 -10.07 -24.93
C LYS A 530 3.45 -9.75 -24.02
N ILE A 531 4.21 -8.74 -24.42
CA ILE A 531 5.15 -8.03 -23.55
C ILE A 531 4.55 -6.66 -23.24
N ASN A 532 4.51 -6.31 -21.96
CA ASN A 532 3.92 -5.08 -21.47
C ASN A 532 5.02 -4.16 -20.93
N ARG A 533 5.00 -2.90 -21.34
CA ARG A 533 5.82 -1.82 -20.76
C ARG A 533 4.96 -1.06 -19.75
N HIS A 534 5.35 -1.12 -18.50
CA HIS A 534 4.69 -0.43 -17.39
C HIS A 534 5.45 0.85 -17.04
N LEU A 535 4.73 1.96 -16.90
CA LEU A 535 5.27 3.17 -16.30
C LEU A 535 5.35 2.99 -14.79
N ILE A 536 6.45 3.44 -14.18
CA ILE A 536 6.63 3.41 -12.72
C ILE A 536 5.91 4.61 -12.08
N ASN A 537 4.58 4.63 -12.20
CA ASN A 537 3.70 5.58 -11.51
C ASN A 537 2.86 4.86 -10.45
N ASP A 538 2.01 5.58 -9.71
CA ASP A 538 1.21 5.05 -8.59
C ASP A 538 0.14 4.01 -8.98
N THR A 539 -0.06 3.79 -10.28
CA THR A 539 -0.99 2.77 -10.80
C THR A 539 -0.33 1.65 -11.60
N PHE A 540 0.98 1.69 -11.86
CA PHE A 540 1.65 0.74 -12.76
C PHE A 540 0.96 0.65 -14.13
N THR A 541 0.63 1.80 -14.72
CA THR A 541 -0.11 1.82 -16.00
C THR A 541 0.71 1.17 -17.12
N VAL A 542 0.05 0.31 -17.88
CA VAL A 542 0.60 -0.25 -19.13
C VAL A 542 0.59 0.84 -20.20
N ASP A 543 1.77 1.34 -20.56
CA ASP A 543 1.95 2.34 -21.63
C ASP A 543 1.99 1.69 -23.01
N LYS A 544 2.62 0.52 -23.11
CA LYS A 544 2.80 -0.19 -24.38
C LYS A 544 2.57 -1.68 -24.21
N GLU A 545 1.93 -2.29 -25.19
CA GLU A 545 1.85 -3.74 -25.34
C GLU A 545 2.46 -4.14 -26.68
N TYR A 546 3.27 -5.21 -26.70
CA TYR A 546 3.89 -5.76 -27.89
C TYR A 546 3.46 -7.21 -28.07
N ALA A 547 2.96 -7.57 -29.24
CA ALA A 547 2.59 -8.94 -29.55
C ALA A 547 3.85 -9.84 -29.62
N ALA A 548 3.81 -10.98 -28.94
CA ALA A 548 4.85 -12.01 -28.87
C ALA A 548 4.24 -13.39 -29.21
N SER A 549 3.48 -13.47 -30.32
CA SER A 549 2.60 -14.60 -30.66
C SER A 549 3.29 -15.97 -30.74
N ASP A 550 4.58 -15.96 -31.08
CA ASP A 550 5.34 -17.14 -31.49
C ASP A 550 6.53 -17.46 -30.57
N VAL A 551 6.69 -16.70 -29.49
CA VAL A 551 7.82 -16.82 -28.54
C VAL A 551 7.31 -17.22 -27.16
N ALA A 552 7.82 -18.32 -26.61
CA ALA A 552 7.53 -18.71 -25.23
C ALA A 552 8.47 -17.97 -24.27
N VAL A 553 8.14 -16.71 -23.95
CA VAL A 553 9.01 -15.84 -23.15
C VAL A 553 9.19 -16.40 -21.73
N GLY A 554 10.37 -16.92 -21.42
CA GLY A 554 10.75 -17.44 -20.09
C GLY A 554 11.55 -16.45 -19.24
N ALA A 555 12.38 -15.62 -19.86
CA ALA A 555 13.18 -14.58 -19.20
C ALA A 555 13.48 -13.44 -20.17
N MET A 556 13.83 -12.26 -19.64
CA MET A 556 14.13 -11.08 -20.44
C MET A 556 15.28 -10.26 -19.85
N ALA A 557 16.08 -9.64 -20.72
CA ALA A 557 17.06 -8.62 -20.34
C ALA A 557 17.22 -7.58 -21.46
N PHE A 558 17.48 -6.32 -21.10
CA PHE A 558 17.90 -5.32 -22.08
C PHE A 558 19.42 -5.19 -22.13
N ALA A 559 20.00 -5.29 -23.32
CA ALA A 559 21.42 -5.07 -23.55
C ALA A 559 21.66 -4.36 -24.88
N ALA A 560 22.59 -3.41 -24.92
CA ALA A 560 22.96 -2.67 -26.14
C ALA A 560 21.75 -2.12 -26.94
N GLY A 561 20.72 -1.63 -26.25
CA GLY A 561 19.50 -1.08 -26.87
C GLY A 561 18.57 -2.11 -27.52
N ARG A 562 18.77 -3.41 -27.24
CA ARG A 562 17.95 -4.52 -27.74
C ARG A 562 17.38 -5.33 -26.58
N LEU A 563 16.25 -5.98 -26.83
CA LEU A 563 15.61 -6.87 -25.86
C LEU A 563 16.07 -8.29 -26.15
N TYR A 564 16.69 -8.95 -25.17
CA TYR A 564 17.03 -10.35 -25.22
C TYR A 564 15.98 -11.16 -24.48
N ILE A 565 15.48 -12.20 -25.13
CA ILE A 565 14.42 -13.07 -24.60
C ILE A 565 14.93 -14.50 -24.53
N ALA A 566 14.75 -15.15 -23.40
CA ALA A 566 14.87 -16.60 -23.31
C ALA A 566 13.59 -17.24 -23.84
N ASP A 567 13.65 -17.96 -24.97
CA ASP A 567 12.53 -18.79 -25.41
C ASP A 567 12.57 -20.13 -24.66
N ALA A 568 11.62 -20.33 -23.75
CA ALA A 568 11.52 -21.51 -22.90
C ALA A 568 11.22 -22.80 -23.69
N ARG A 569 10.73 -22.70 -24.93
CA ARG A 569 10.43 -23.87 -25.78
C ARG A 569 11.69 -24.39 -26.48
N THR A 570 12.50 -23.48 -27.02
CA THR A 570 13.71 -23.82 -27.79
C THR A 570 14.98 -23.81 -26.92
N ASN A 571 14.92 -23.25 -25.71
CA ASN A 571 16.07 -22.99 -24.82
C ASN A 571 17.18 -22.15 -25.48
N THR A 572 16.78 -21.24 -26.37
CA THR A 572 17.66 -20.28 -27.04
C THR A 572 17.38 -18.87 -26.54
N ALA A 573 18.35 -17.99 -26.67
CA ALA A 573 18.10 -16.56 -26.55
C ALA A 573 17.74 -15.97 -27.91
N LEU A 574 16.70 -15.16 -27.94
CA LEU A 574 16.30 -14.38 -29.09
C LEU A 574 16.75 -12.95 -28.87
N GLU A 575 17.47 -12.39 -29.84
CA GLU A 575 17.72 -10.96 -29.88
C GLU A 575 16.59 -10.29 -30.63
N CYS A 576 15.89 -9.39 -29.96
CA CYS A 576 14.67 -8.79 -30.44
C CYS A 576 14.75 -7.27 -30.47
N ARG A 577 14.03 -6.68 -31.42
CA ARG A 577 13.70 -5.26 -31.46
C ARG A 577 12.22 -5.09 -31.15
N LEU A 578 11.91 -4.15 -30.26
CA LEU A 578 10.54 -3.70 -30.04
C LEU A 578 10.22 -2.65 -31.08
N ASP A 579 9.17 -2.88 -31.88
CA ASP A 579 8.68 -1.91 -32.85
C ASP A 579 7.49 -1.15 -32.27
N ASP A 580 7.73 0.12 -31.93
CA ASP A 580 6.73 1.00 -31.33
C ASP A 580 5.56 1.30 -32.26
N GLU A 581 5.80 1.38 -33.57
CA GLU A 581 4.77 1.70 -34.55
C GLU A 581 3.84 0.52 -34.77
N SER A 582 4.39 -0.67 -35.01
CA SER A 582 3.59 -1.86 -35.29
C SER A 582 3.12 -2.61 -34.04
N ARG A 583 3.62 -2.25 -32.84
CA ARG A 583 3.35 -2.93 -31.57
C ARG A 583 3.70 -4.42 -31.62
N LYS A 584 4.77 -4.77 -32.32
CA LYS A 584 5.23 -6.15 -32.50
C LYS A 584 6.65 -6.35 -31.99
N LEU A 585 6.90 -7.56 -31.51
CA LEU A 585 8.24 -8.05 -31.26
C LEU A 585 8.85 -8.55 -32.58
N ILE A 586 9.97 -7.98 -33.00
CA ILE A 586 10.70 -8.41 -34.20
C ILE A 586 11.93 -9.20 -33.74
N VAL A 587 11.97 -10.50 -34.02
CA VAL A 587 13.13 -11.35 -33.76
C VAL A 587 14.19 -11.08 -34.83
N LEU A 588 15.39 -10.68 -34.41
CA LEU A 588 16.51 -10.37 -35.30
C LEU A 588 17.41 -11.58 -35.52
N ARG A 589 17.68 -12.34 -34.45
CA ARG A 589 18.45 -13.59 -34.51
C ARG A 589 18.15 -14.48 -33.31
N GLU A 590 18.42 -15.77 -33.48
CA GLU A 590 18.39 -16.80 -32.45
C GLU A 590 19.81 -17.21 -32.07
N ILE A 591 20.06 -17.40 -30.78
CA ILE A 591 21.38 -17.60 -30.19
C ILE A 591 21.33 -18.83 -29.27
N PRO A 592 22.15 -19.87 -29.50
CA PRO A 592 22.23 -21.02 -28.61
C PRO A 592 23.00 -20.67 -27.33
N ILE A 593 22.32 -20.66 -26.17
CA ILE A 593 22.94 -20.36 -24.85
C ILE A 593 23.52 -21.61 -24.16
N GLY A 594 23.11 -22.82 -24.57
CA GLY A 594 23.56 -24.07 -23.95
C GLY A 594 23.01 -24.31 -22.53
N ALA A 595 21.88 -23.67 -22.20
CA ALA A 595 21.10 -23.95 -21.00
C ALA A 595 20.10 -25.07 -21.26
N THR A 596 19.82 -25.89 -20.23
CA THR A 596 18.77 -26.92 -20.33
C THR A 596 17.39 -26.34 -20.09
N THR A 597 17.26 -25.39 -19.16
CA THR A 597 16.00 -24.67 -18.91
C THR A 597 16.32 -23.23 -18.53
N LEU A 598 16.20 -22.33 -19.49
CA LEU A 598 16.59 -20.93 -19.35
C LEU A 598 15.51 -20.15 -18.56
N ALA A 599 15.79 -19.83 -17.31
CA ALA A 599 14.84 -19.19 -16.39
C ALA A 599 15.16 -17.72 -16.08
N GLY A 600 16.38 -17.27 -16.37
CA GLY A 600 16.78 -15.91 -16.04
C GLY A 600 17.73 -15.33 -17.07
N LEU A 601 17.60 -14.03 -17.33
CA LEU A 601 18.53 -13.25 -18.13
C LEU A 601 18.78 -11.93 -17.40
N TRP A 602 20.04 -11.46 -17.43
CA TRP A 602 20.41 -10.16 -16.89
C TRP A 602 21.60 -9.61 -17.66
N PHE A 603 21.70 -8.30 -17.82
CA PHE A 603 22.84 -7.64 -18.45
C PHE A 603 23.50 -6.71 -17.46
N ASP A 604 24.80 -6.86 -17.24
CA ASP A 604 25.56 -6.07 -16.25
C ASP A 604 26.22 -4.82 -16.86
N GLY A 605 26.04 -4.58 -18.15
CA GLY A 605 26.70 -3.51 -18.91
C GLY A 605 27.78 -4.00 -19.86
N GLU A 606 28.33 -5.20 -19.63
CA GLU A 606 29.43 -5.79 -20.42
C GLU A 606 29.11 -7.21 -20.90
N TYR A 607 28.48 -8.00 -20.03
CA TYR A 607 28.16 -9.41 -20.23
C TYR A 607 26.66 -9.66 -20.12
N LEU A 608 26.17 -10.57 -20.97
CA LEU A 608 24.85 -11.17 -20.76
C LEU A 608 24.99 -12.36 -19.83
N TRP A 609 24.20 -12.37 -18.77
CA TRP A 609 24.13 -13.45 -17.81
C TRP A 609 22.87 -14.27 -18.05
N SER A 610 22.99 -15.59 -17.97
CA SER A 610 21.86 -16.51 -18.06
C SER A 610 21.78 -17.42 -16.85
N ALA A 611 20.56 -17.74 -16.40
CA ALA A 611 20.32 -18.69 -15.33
C ALA A 611 19.56 -19.93 -15.83
N ASP A 612 20.06 -21.09 -15.45
CA ASP A 612 19.55 -22.41 -15.84
C ASP A 612 18.92 -23.10 -14.63
N SER A 613 17.60 -23.20 -14.64
CA SER A 613 16.81 -23.68 -13.49
C SER A 613 16.95 -25.17 -13.24
N ALA A 614 17.23 -25.96 -14.28
CA ALA A 614 17.37 -27.41 -14.16
C ALA A 614 18.67 -27.78 -13.44
N ARG A 615 19.74 -27.01 -13.67
CA ARG A 615 21.08 -27.27 -13.12
C ARG A 615 21.50 -26.32 -12.01
N ASN A 616 20.71 -25.27 -11.74
CA ASN A 616 21.07 -24.16 -10.84
C ASN A 616 22.43 -23.53 -11.19
N PHE A 617 22.69 -23.38 -12.50
CA PHE A 617 23.88 -22.74 -13.03
C PHE A 617 23.56 -21.34 -13.52
N VAL A 618 24.48 -20.43 -13.29
CA VAL A 618 24.49 -19.09 -13.86
C VAL A 618 25.69 -19.02 -14.81
N ARG A 619 25.47 -18.64 -16.06
CA ARG A 619 26.52 -18.50 -17.07
C ARG A 619 26.72 -17.03 -17.41
N ARG A 620 27.98 -16.64 -17.57
CA ARG A 620 28.37 -15.32 -18.05
C ARG A 620 28.80 -15.44 -19.51
N HIS A 621 28.17 -14.68 -20.39
CA HIS A 621 28.37 -14.71 -21.84
C HIS A 621 29.01 -13.42 -22.32
N ARG A 622 30.01 -13.53 -23.21
CA ARG A 622 30.57 -12.37 -23.92
C ARG A 622 29.57 -11.84 -24.95
N MET A 623 29.50 -10.52 -25.10
CA MET A 623 28.70 -9.87 -26.15
C MET A 623 29.41 -9.87 -27.52
N ASP A 624 30.06 -10.97 -27.90
CA ASP A 624 30.87 -11.13 -29.12
C ASP A 624 30.04 -11.60 -30.34
N GLY A 625 28.72 -11.57 -30.22
CA GLY A 625 27.78 -12.03 -31.23
C GLY A 625 27.57 -13.54 -31.27
N ALA A 626 28.53 -14.35 -30.80
CA ALA A 626 28.37 -15.79 -30.60
C ALA A 626 27.88 -16.13 -29.18
N PHE A 627 27.90 -15.17 -28.26
CA PHE A 627 27.54 -15.36 -26.85
C PHE A 627 28.37 -16.45 -26.18
N ALA A 628 29.65 -16.48 -26.50
CA ALA A 628 30.58 -17.46 -25.96
C ALA A 628 30.55 -17.42 -24.42
N VAL A 629 30.33 -18.60 -23.81
CA VAL A 629 30.35 -18.76 -22.36
C VAL A 629 31.76 -18.49 -21.86
N GLU A 630 31.91 -17.45 -21.05
CA GLU A 630 33.18 -17.06 -20.46
C GLU A 630 33.39 -17.73 -19.10
N ALA A 631 32.31 -17.86 -18.32
CA ALA A 631 32.34 -18.48 -17.00
C ALA A 631 31.00 -19.13 -16.67
N VAL A 632 31.07 -20.22 -15.91
CA VAL A 632 29.91 -20.90 -15.32
C VAL A 632 30.03 -20.84 -13.81
N TYR A 633 28.94 -20.50 -13.14
CA TYR A 633 28.84 -20.38 -11.70
C TYR A 633 27.73 -21.29 -11.22
N MET A 634 28.01 -22.09 -10.20
CA MET A 634 27.01 -22.91 -9.53
C MET A 634 26.55 -22.22 -8.26
N MET A 635 25.24 -22.28 -8.02
CA MET A 635 24.65 -21.79 -6.79
C MET A 635 25.26 -22.52 -5.58
N PRO A 636 25.52 -21.81 -4.47
CA PRO A 636 26.03 -22.43 -3.25
C PRO A 636 25.00 -23.44 -2.71
N SER A 637 25.50 -24.53 -2.11
CA SER A 637 24.66 -25.61 -1.57
C SER A 637 23.69 -25.15 -0.47
N SER A 638 23.98 -24.01 0.18
CA SER A 638 23.10 -23.36 1.17
C SER A 638 21.74 -22.98 0.60
N ALA A 639 21.61 -22.81 -0.73
CA ALA A 639 20.32 -22.58 -1.36
C ALA A 639 19.35 -23.76 -1.18
N GLY A 640 19.81 -24.94 -0.74
CA GLY A 640 18.96 -26.09 -0.48
C GLY A 640 18.57 -26.86 -1.74
N LYS A 641 18.25 -28.15 -1.59
CA LYS A 641 17.98 -29.07 -2.71
C LYS A 641 16.73 -28.72 -3.52
N ASN A 642 15.79 -27.97 -2.93
CA ASN A 642 14.51 -27.62 -3.55
C ASN A 642 14.52 -26.26 -4.25
N PHE A 643 15.63 -25.52 -4.19
CA PHE A 643 15.73 -24.23 -4.86
C PHE A 643 15.93 -24.45 -6.36
N ARG A 644 15.01 -23.91 -7.15
CA ARG A 644 15.10 -23.88 -8.61
C ARG A 644 14.97 -22.43 -9.02
N ILE A 645 15.97 -21.93 -9.74
CA ILE A 645 15.96 -20.55 -10.20
C ILE A 645 14.73 -20.35 -11.08
N SER A 646 13.86 -19.41 -10.71
CA SER A 646 12.74 -18.97 -11.55
C SER A 646 13.00 -17.60 -12.14
N GLY A 647 13.61 -16.70 -11.37
CA GLY A 647 13.94 -15.34 -11.81
C GLY A 647 15.36 -14.96 -11.41
N PHE A 648 15.97 -14.07 -12.19
CA PHE A 648 17.36 -13.68 -12.04
C PHE A 648 17.56 -12.21 -12.42
N ALA A 649 18.16 -11.44 -11.53
CA ALA A 649 18.61 -10.08 -11.76
C ALA A 649 19.94 -9.85 -11.02
N GLY A 650 20.66 -8.77 -11.34
CA GLY A 650 21.90 -8.43 -10.63
C GLY A 650 22.11 -6.93 -10.48
N LYS A 651 22.95 -6.57 -9.50
CA LYS A 651 23.48 -5.22 -9.31
C LYS A 651 24.95 -5.32 -8.93
N GLY A 652 25.83 -5.02 -9.87
CA GLY A 652 27.27 -5.17 -9.67
C GLY A 652 27.66 -6.64 -9.43
N LYS A 653 28.11 -6.96 -8.21
CA LYS A 653 28.55 -8.31 -7.83
C LYS A 653 27.49 -9.10 -7.06
N ASP A 654 26.31 -8.53 -6.83
CA ASP A 654 25.24 -9.18 -6.08
C ASP A 654 24.11 -9.60 -7.02
N PHE A 655 23.77 -10.88 -6.97
CA PHE A 655 22.66 -11.45 -7.73
C PHE A 655 21.41 -11.59 -6.87
N TRP A 656 20.27 -11.28 -7.44
CA TRP A 656 18.96 -11.47 -6.86
C TRP A 656 18.24 -12.57 -7.62
N ILE A 657 17.91 -13.64 -6.90
CA ILE A 657 17.49 -14.89 -7.50
C ILE A 657 16.21 -15.33 -6.80
N SER A 658 15.12 -15.46 -7.54
CA SER A 658 13.88 -16.03 -7.02
C SER A 658 13.80 -17.53 -7.27
N SER A 659 13.05 -18.23 -6.43
CA SER A 659 12.71 -19.63 -6.63
C SER A 659 11.22 -19.85 -6.32
N GLU A 660 10.42 -20.04 -7.36
CA GLU A 660 9.00 -20.38 -7.27
C GLU A 660 8.74 -21.50 -6.28
N ARG A 661 9.44 -22.63 -6.44
CA ARG A 661 9.25 -23.82 -5.60
C ARG A 661 9.57 -23.59 -4.11
N ALA A 662 10.41 -22.61 -3.82
CA ALA A 662 10.85 -22.32 -2.46
C ALA A 662 10.14 -21.10 -1.85
N GLY A 663 9.32 -20.38 -2.61
CA GLY A 663 8.60 -19.19 -2.14
C GLY A 663 9.52 -18.11 -1.54
N ARG A 664 10.73 -17.95 -2.09
CA ARG A 664 11.75 -17.04 -1.54
C ARG A 664 12.61 -16.39 -2.61
N ILE A 665 13.20 -15.27 -2.22
CA ILE A 665 14.22 -14.56 -2.99
C ILE A 665 15.54 -14.61 -2.22
N MET A 666 16.65 -14.79 -2.92
CA MET A 666 17.99 -14.80 -2.35
C MET A 666 18.82 -13.67 -2.95
N SER A 667 19.60 -13.00 -2.11
CA SER A 667 20.72 -12.17 -2.54
C SER A 667 22.01 -12.96 -2.39
N VAL A 668 22.66 -13.28 -3.52
CA VAL A 668 23.86 -14.11 -3.59
C VAL A 668 25.00 -13.29 -4.17
N PRO A 669 26.02 -12.95 -3.38
CA PRO A 669 27.22 -12.32 -3.91
C PRO A 669 27.98 -13.29 -4.82
N LEU A 670 28.52 -12.79 -5.93
CA LEU A 670 29.31 -13.58 -6.89
C LEU A 670 30.46 -14.33 -6.22
N SER A 671 31.08 -13.75 -5.18
CA SER A 671 32.17 -14.37 -4.40
C SER A 671 31.75 -15.63 -3.64
N LYS A 672 30.44 -15.87 -3.46
CA LYS A 672 29.89 -17.05 -2.80
C LYS A 672 29.43 -18.12 -3.79
N MET A 673 29.39 -17.82 -5.08
CA MET A 673 29.09 -18.81 -6.11
C MET A 673 30.34 -19.62 -6.44
N ILE A 674 30.14 -20.91 -6.71
CA ILE A 674 31.25 -21.80 -7.06
C ILE A 674 31.50 -21.66 -8.56
N LYS A 675 32.62 -21.04 -8.94
CA LYS A 675 33.02 -20.97 -10.34
C LYS A 675 33.42 -22.37 -10.82
N ILE A 676 32.76 -22.84 -11.87
CA ILE A 676 33.06 -24.10 -12.54
C ILE A 676 33.80 -23.73 -13.83
N GLU A 677 34.91 -24.40 -14.10
CA GLU A 677 35.53 -24.29 -15.42
C GLU A 677 34.55 -24.81 -16.47
N PRO A 678 34.25 -24.03 -17.52
CA PRO A 678 33.43 -24.53 -18.61
C PRO A 678 34.08 -25.82 -19.08
N ALA A 679 33.40 -26.97 -18.95
CA ALA A 679 33.91 -28.24 -19.45
C ALA A 679 34.34 -27.95 -20.88
N ALA A 680 35.66 -28.09 -21.15
CA ALA A 680 36.24 -27.70 -22.42
C ALA A 680 35.36 -28.30 -23.49
N THR A 681 34.55 -27.46 -24.12
CA THR A 681 33.51 -27.92 -25.02
C THR A 681 34.30 -28.58 -26.13
N VAL A 682 34.27 -29.91 -26.17
CA VAL A 682 34.87 -30.69 -27.23
C VAL A 682 34.16 -30.18 -28.48
N ARG A 683 34.89 -29.33 -29.21
CA ARG A 683 34.37 -28.57 -30.35
C ARG A 683 33.94 -29.50 -31.46
#